data_AF-D8TM14-F1
#
_entry.id   AF-D8TM14-F1
#
_cell.length_a   1.000
_cell.length_b   1.000
_cell.length_c   1.000
_cell.angle_alpha   90.00
_cell.angle_beta   90.00
_cell.angle_gamma   90.00
#
_symmetry.space_group_name_H-M   'P 1'
#
loop_
_entity.id
_entity.type
_entity.pdbx_description
1 polymer ?
#
loop_
_entity_poly.entity_id
_entity_poly.type
_entity_poly.pdbx_seq_one_letter_code
_entity_poly.pdbx_strand_id
1 'polypeptide(L)'
;MDHPVARSLIGSSYTNLNNGSIVIPSDACFCMKWLKSKGSPVALKVRFSTSKRAAFALSVIILIYYAYATWRTTCGWEEVYVCCVELTKVVIEFFHEFDEPGMLYLANGNRVLWLRYGEWLLTCPVILIHLSNLTGLKDDYNKRTMRLLVSDVGTIVWGATAAMSTGYIKVIFFLLGCMYGANTFFHAAKVYIESYHTVPKGLCRQLVRAMAWLFFVSWGMFPVLFLLGPEGFGHLSVYGSTIGHTIIDLLSKNCWGLLGHFLRLKIHEHILLYGDIRKVQKIRVAGEELEVETLMTEEAPDTVKKSTAQYANRESFLTMRDKLKEKGFEVRASLDNSGIDAVINHNNNYNNALANAAAAVGKPGMELSKLDHVAANAAGMGGIADHVATTSGAISPGRVILAVPDISMVDYFREQFAQLPVQYEVVPALGADNAVQLVVQAAGLGGCDFVLLHPEFLRDKSSTSLPARLRSIGQRVAAFGWSPVGPVRDLIESAGLDGWLEGPSFGLGISLPNLASLVLRMQHARKMAAMLGGMGGMLGSNLMSGSGGVGLMGAGSPGGGGGAMGVGMTGMGMLGSNPLYNTAPSPLSSQPGGDASAAAAAAAAAAATGAASNSMNAMQAGGSVRNSGILAGGLGSMMGPPGAPAAPTAAATAAPAVTMGAPGGGGAAASEAEMLQQLMAEINRLKSELGE
;
A
#
# COMPACT_ATOMS: atom_id res chain seq x y z
N MET A 1 -20.60 42.08 20.27
CA MET A 1 -19.59 41.13 20.77
C MET A 1 -18.48 41.13 19.73
N ASP A 2 -17.47 41.95 19.95
CA ASP A 2 -16.29 41.98 19.09
C ASP A 2 -15.50 40.70 19.36
N HIS A 3 -15.47 39.79 18.38
CA HIS A 3 -14.53 38.69 18.45
C HIS A 3 -13.11 39.29 18.45
N PRO A 4 -12.27 38.99 19.46
CA PRO A 4 -10.90 39.48 19.45
C PRO A 4 -10.21 38.87 18.24
N VAL A 5 -9.85 39.71 17.28
CA VAL A 5 -8.87 39.38 16.25
C VAL A 5 -7.68 38.78 16.98
N ALA A 6 -7.35 37.53 16.70
CA ALA A 6 -6.22 36.83 17.33
C ALA A 6 -5.00 37.76 17.32
N ARG A 7 -4.62 38.28 18.49
CA ARG A 7 -3.48 39.18 18.62
C ARG A 7 -2.25 38.40 18.17
N SER A 8 -1.51 38.90 17.18
CA SER A 8 -0.22 38.34 16.79
C SER A 8 0.64 38.18 18.03
N LEU A 9 1.10 36.95 18.32
CA LEU A 9 2.00 36.64 19.43
C LEU A 9 3.41 37.24 19.23
N ILE A 10 3.65 37.88 18.07
CA ILE A 10 4.89 38.53 17.69
C ILE A 10 4.74 40.05 17.76
N GLY A 11 5.58 40.68 18.58
CA GLY A 11 5.65 42.11 18.75
C GLY A 11 6.33 42.78 17.57
N SER A 12 5.65 43.77 16.97
CA SER A 12 6.16 44.54 15.82
C SER A 12 6.73 45.91 16.19
N SER A 13 6.50 46.36 17.42
CA SER A 13 6.80 47.73 17.88
C SER A 13 7.87 47.70 18.95
N TYR A 14 8.83 48.61 18.86
CA TYR A 14 9.88 48.81 19.85
C TYR A 14 10.30 50.27 19.90
N THR A 15 10.80 50.71 21.05
CA THR A 15 11.42 52.02 21.23
C THR A 15 12.92 51.84 21.42
N ASN A 16 13.71 52.46 20.54
CA ASN A 16 15.16 52.50 20.69
C ASN A 16 15.55 53.65 21.63
N LEU A 17 16.28 53.35 22.70
CA LEU A 17 16.71 54.35 23.69
C LEU A 17 18.02 55.06 23.30
N ASN A 18 18.56 54.79 22.09
CA ASN A 18 19.81 55.35 21.56
C ASN A 18 21.06 55.10 22.43
N ASN A 19 21.00 54.13 23.33
CA ASN A 19 22.10 53.71 24.21
C ASN A 19 22.43 52.21 24.07
N GLY A 20 21.95 51.56 23.01
CA GLY A 20 22.06 50.12 22.80
C GLY A 20 20.92 49.29 23.40
N SER A 21 20.02 49.91 24.17
CA SER A 21 18.83 49.25 24.74
C SER A 21 17.59 49.49 23.90
N ILE A 22 16.71 48.49 23.86
CA ILE A 22 15.38 48.56 23.25
C ILE A 22 14.31 48.28 24.31
N VAL A 23 13.18 48.96 24.20
CA VAL A 23 11.99 48.72 25.04
C VAL A 23 10.91 48.10 24.16
N ILE A 24 10.31 47.02 24.65
CA ILE A 24 9.28 46.25 23.96
C ILE A 24 8.04 46.08 24.86
N PRO A 25 6.83 45.97 24.29
CA PRO A 25 5.65 45.57 25.03
C PRO A 25 5.82 44.17 25.66
N SER A 26 5.28 43.96 26.86
CA SER A 26 5.45 42.70 27.62
C SER A 26 4.55 41.54 27.15
N ASP A 27 3.61 41.81 26.25
CA ASP A 27 2.55 40.87 25.86
C ASP A 27 2.85 40.06 24.59
N ALA A 28 4.06 40.19 24.02
CA ALA A 28 4.44 39.49 22.80
C ALA A 28 5.93 39.12 22.74
N CYS A 29 6.26 38.05 22.01
CA CYS A 29 7.64 37.70 21.71
C CYS A 29 8.24 38.73 20.74
N PHE A 30 9.51 39.10 20.93
CA PHE A 30 10.17 40.09 20.07
C PHE A 30 11.54 39.62 19.59
N CYS A 31 11.81 39.80 18.30
CA CYS A 31 13.15 39.72 17.74
C CYS A 31 13.24 40.61 16.49
N MET A 32 14.26 41.48 16.46
CA MET A 32 14.43 42.44 15.37
C MET A 32 14.67 41.78 14.00
N LYS A 33 15.21 40.55 13.98
CA LYS A 33 15.39 39.78 12.73
C LYS A 33 14.06 39.37 12.09
N TRP A 34 13.01 39.14 12.89
CA TRP A 34 11.68 38.78 12.38
C TRP A 34 11.03 39.92 11.59
N LEU A 35 11.35 41.17 11.97
CA LEU A 35 10.84 42.40 11.36
C LEU A 35 11.50 42.75 10.02
N LYS A 36 12.54 42.01 9.60
CA LYS A 36 13.17 42.23 8.28
C LYS A 36 12.13 42.16 7.17
N SER A 37 12.26 43.00 6.15
CA SER A 37 11.34 42.97 5.00
C SER A 37 11.22 41.56 4.39
N LYS A 38 10.01 41.22 3.96
CA LYS A 38 9.69 39.96 3.26
C LYS A 38 9.96 40.05 1.74
N GLY A 39 10.16 41.26 1.21
CA GLY A 39 10.45 41.52 -0.21
C GLY A 39 9.90 42.85 -0.69
N SER A 40 10.07 43.14 -1.98
CA SER A 40 9.56 44.37 -2.59
C SER A 40 8.04 44.34 -2.79
N PRO A 41 7.37 45.51 -2.88
CA PRO A 41 5.95 45.59 -3.24
C PRO A 41 5.63 44.95 -4.60
N VAL A 42 6.58 45.01 -5.55
CA VAL A 42 6.44 44.36 -6.87
C VAL A 42 6.40 42.84 -6.72
N ALA A 43 7.33 42.25 -5.95
CA ALA A 43 7.34 40.82 -5.68
C ALA A 43 6.06 40.38 -4.95
N LEU A 44 5.55 41.21 -4.04
CA LEU A 44 4.27 40.96 -3.36
C LEU A 44 3.09 40.92 -4.34
N LYS A 45 3.03 41.89 -5.25
CA LYS A 45 1.97 41.97 -6.27
C LYS A 45 2.02 40.77 -7.22
N VAL A 46 3.20 40.41 -7.73
CA VAL A 46 3.36 39.23 -8.61
C VAL A 46 2.97 37.94 -7.89
N ARG A 47 3.40 37.77 -6.62
CA ARG A 47 3.03 36.62 -5.77
C ARG A 47 1.51 36.47 -5.66
N PHE A 48 0.80 37.53 -5.28
CA PHE A 48 -0.65 37.46 -5.02
C PHE A 48 -1.50 37.52 -6.29
N SER A 49 -1.18 38.39 -7.25
CA SER A 49 -2.02 38.60 -8.43
C SER A 49 -1.85 37.50 -9.47
N THR A 50 -0.69 36.85 -9.56
CA THR A 50 -0.38 35.93 -10.66
C THR A 50 -0.10 34.52 -10.16
N SER A 51 0.94 34.31 -9.35
CA SER A 51 1.38 32.94 -9.00
C SER A 51 0.37 32.18 -8.14
N LYS A 52 -0.09 32.75 -7.02
CA LYS A 52 -1.01 32.05 -6.10
C LYS A 52 -2.40 31.85 -6.69
N ARG A 53 -2.93 32.85 -7.40
CA ARG A 53 -4.22 32.74 -8.10
C ARG A 53 -4.17 31.71 -9.22
N ALA A 54 -3.08 31.66 -9.98
CA ALA A 54 -2.88 30.63 -10.98
C ALA A 54 -2.79 29.24 -10.32
N ALA A 55 -2.02 29.09 -9.25
CA ALA A 55 -1.90 27.80 -8.56
C ALA A 55 -3.23 27.32 -7.98
N PHE A 56 -4.00 28.22 -7.37
CA PHE A 56 -5.35 27.92 -6.89
C PHE A 56 -6.29 27.53 -8.03
N ALA A 57 -6.38 28.36 -9.08
CA ALA A 57 -7.27 28.11 -10.21
C ALA A 57 -6.94 26.79 -10.91
N LEU A 58 -5.66 26.53 -11.18
CA LEU A 58 -5.20 25.28 -11.80
C LEU A 58 -5.48 24.08 -10.89
N SER A 59 -5.25 24.18 -9.58
CA SER A 59 -5.55 23.10 -8.65
C SER A 59 -7.05 22.81 -8.56
N VAL A 60 -7.91 23.83 -8.56
CA VAL A 60 -9.36 23.66 -8.61
C VAL A 60 -9.79 23.00 -9.92
N ILE A 61 -9.31 23.49 -11.06
CA ILE A 61 -9.66 22.93 -12.38
C ILE A 61 -9.24 21.47 -12.49
N ILE A 62 -8.01 21.15 -12.06
CA ILE A 62 -7.48 19.79 -12.09
C ILE A 62 -8.21 18.90 -11.09
N LEU A 63 -8.58 19.41 -9.91
CA LEU A 63 -9.35 18.63 -8.94
C LEU A 63 -10.77 18.34 -9.44
N ILE A 64 -11.42 19.28 -10.12
CA ILE A 64 -12.72 19.04 -10.79
C ILE A 64 -12.55 17.96 -11.87
N TYR A 65 -11.48 18.04 -12.67
CA TYR A 65 -11.16 17.01 -13.65
C TYR A 65 -10.94 15.64 -12.99
N TYR A 66 -10.20 15.57 -11.88
CA TYR A 66 -9.98 14.32 -11.15
C TYR A 66 -11.24 13.80 -10.46
N ALA A 67 -12.11 14.66 -9.95
CA ALA A 67 -13.42 14.26 -9.41
C ALA A 67 -14.26 13.59 -10.51
N TYR A 68 -14.27 14.18 -11.72
CA TYR A 68 -14.91 13.57 -12.89
C TYR A 68 -14.24 12.24 -13.29
N ALA A 69 -12.90 12.17 -13.36
CA ALA A 69 -12.18 10.95 -13.70
C ALA A 69 -12.31 9.84 -12.64
N THR A 70 -12.43 10.20 -11.36
CA THR A 70 -12.68 9.29 -10.23
C THR A 70 -14.11 8.75 -10.27
N TRP A 71 -15.10 9.61 -10.55
CA TRP A 71 -16.46 9.18 -10.82
C TRP A 71 -16.54 8.21 -12.01
N ARG A 72 -15.64 8.37 -12.98
CA ARG A 72 -15.48 7.44 -14.12
C ARG A 72 -14.54 6.27 -13.83
N THR A 73 -14.16 6.06 -12.56
CA THR A 73 -13.31 4.97 -12.03
C THR A 73 -11.95 4.86 -12.71
N THR A 74 -11.43 5.94 -13.29
CA THR A 74 -10.22 5.93 -14.13
C THR A 74 -9.03 6.68 -13.51
N CYS A 75 -9.21 7.24 -12.31
CA CYS A 75 -8.20 8.02 -11.62
C CYS A 75 -7.52 7.19 -10.53
N GLY A 76 -6.20 7.36 -10.37
CA GLY A 76 -5.49 6.91 -9.18
C GLY A 76 -5.83 7.78 -7.98
N TRP A 77 -5.65 7.26 -6.77
CA TRP A 77 -5.86 8.03 -5.55
C TRP A 77 -4.72 9.01 -5.30
N GLU A 78 -3.53 8.72 -5.84
CA GLU A 78 -2.31 9.47 -5.63
C GLU A 78 -2.43 10.90 -6.18
N GLU A 79 -2.93 11.06 -7.40
CA GLU A 79 -3.10 12.36 -8.04
C GLU A 79 -4.17 13.21 -7.34
N VAL A 80 -5.26 12.57 -6.89
CA VAL A 80 -6.34 13.24 -6.14
C VAL A 80 -5.80 13.74 -4.81
N TYR A 81 -5.13 12.87 -4.05
CA TYR A 81 -4.57 13.20 -2.75
C TYR A 81 -3.62 14.40 -2.83
N VAL A 82 -2.65 14.35 -3.75
CA VAL A 82 -1.67 15.43 -3.92
C VAL A 82 -2.36 16.74 -4.32
N CYS A 83 -3.35 16.69 -5.23
CA CYS A 83 -4.08 17.89 -5.64
C CYS A 83 -4.93 18.49 -4.50
N CYS A 84 -5.52 17.64 -3.65
CA CYS A 84 -6.25 18.08 -2.46
C CYS A 84 -5.33 18.78 -1.44
N VAL A 85 -4.15 18.20 -1.17
CA VAL A 85 -3.16 18.80 -0.26
C VAL A 85 -2.66 20.13 -0.82
N GLU A 86 -2.33 20.20 -2.12
CA GLU A 86 -1.88 21.45 -2.76
C GLU A 86 -2.96 22.54 -2.67
N LEU A 87 -4.22 22.21 -2.98
CA LEU A 87 -5.33 23.16 -2.86
C LEU A 87 -5.47 23.67 -1.42
N THR A 88 -5.44 22.76 -0.44
CA THR A 88 -5.54 23.10 0.98
C THR A 88 -4.41 24.02 1.40
N LYS A 89 -3.17 23.71 1.01
CA LYS A 89 -2.00 24.54 1.29
C LYS A 89 -2.11 25.92 0.66
N VAL A 90 -2.51 26.01 -0.62
CA VAL A 90 -2.69 27.31 -1.28
C VAL A 90 -3.76 28.15 -0.58
N VAL A 91 -4.86 27.54 -0.13
CA VAL A 91 -5.90 28.22 0.66
C VAL A 91 -5.33 28.74 1.98
N ILE A 92 -4.61 27.92 2.74
CA ILE A 92 -3.98 28.34 4.00
C ILE A 92 -2.98 29.48 3.73
N GLU A 93 -2.18 29.40 2.68
CA GLU A 93 -1.23 30.46 2.34
C GLU A 93 -1.90 31.78 1.91
N PHE A 94 -3.15 31.75 1.43
CA PHE A 94 -3.87 32.99 1.09
C PHE A 94 -4.15 33.83 2.33
N PHE A 95 -4.49 33.17 3.45
CA PHE A 95 -4.93 33.85 4.67
C PHE A 95 -3.84 33.93 5.74
N HIS A 96 -3.02 32.88 5.87
CA HIS A 96 -2.17 32.64 7.04
C HIS A 96 -0.72 32.24 6.69
N GLU A 97 -0.19 32.59 5.51
CA GLU A 97 1.19 32.20 5.12
C GLU A 97 2.26 32.65 6.13
N PHE A 98 2.07 33.83 6.73
CA PHE A 98 3.07 34.42 7.63
C PHE A 98 2.67 34.40 9.10
N ASP A 99 1.53 33.80 9.41
CA ASP A 99 1.09 33.60 10.77
C ASP A 99 1.69 32.28 11.28
N GLU A 100 1.92 32.17 12.59
CA GLU A 100 2.35 30.90 13.17
C GLU A 100 1.17 29.90 13.19
N PRO A 101 1.39 28.60 12.87
CA PRO A 101 2.65 27.94 12.54
C PRO A 101 2.95 27.86 11.02
N GLY A 102 2.25 28.61 10.17
CA GLY A 102 2.51 28.63 8.72
C GLY A 102 3.93 29.10 8.39
N MET A 103 4.37 30.16 9.07
CA MET A 103 5.77 30.56 9.18
C MET A 103 6.21 30.48 10.64
N LEU A 104 7.28 29.75 10.93
CA LEU A 104 7.88 29.69 12.26
C LEU A 104 8.85 30.85 12.45
N TYR A 105 8.74 31.54 13.58
CA TYR A 105 9.66 32.59 13.99
C TYR A 105 10.51 32.10 15.16
N LEU A 106 11.73 31.66 14.86
CA LEU A 106 12.57 30.97 15.85
C LEU A 106 13.36 31.96 16.71
N ALA A 107 13.68 31.56 17.94
CA ALA A 107 14.47 32.36 18.88
C ALA A 107 15.87 32.76 18.36
N ASN A 108 16.45 31.96 17.46
CA ASN A 108 17.71 32.29 16.77
C ASN A 108 17.56 33.41 15.70
N GLY A 109 16.33 33.86 15.47
CA GLY A 109 15.93 34.89 14.52
C GLY A 109 15.66 34.40 13.10
N ASN A 110 15.76 33.10 12.84
CA ASN A 110 15.36 32.53 11.56
C ASN A 110 13.84 32.60 11.38
N ARG A 111 13.43 32.64 10.12
CA ARG A 111 12.05 32.50 9.68
C ARG A 111 11.98 31.31 8.75
N VAL A 112 11.14 30.33 9.07
CA VAL A 112 11.03 29.09 8.29
C VAL A 112 9.60 28.96 7.80
N LEU A 113 9.40 28.82 6.49
CA LEU A 113 8.07 28.59 5.93
C LEU A 113 7.68 27.12 6.15
N TRP A 114 7.25 26.80 7.36
CA TRP A 114 6.97 25.43 7.78
C TRP A 114 5.83 24.77 7.01
N LEU A 115 4.83 25.55 6.59
CA LEU A 115 3.74 25.05 5.75
C LEU A 115 4.26 24.35 4.48
N ARG A 116 5.37 24.82 3.91
CA ARG A 116 6.03 24.20 2.75
C ARG A 116 6.58 22.81 3.08
N TYR A 117 7.32 22.70 4.17
CA TYR A 117 7.90 21.43 4.61
C TYR A 117 6.84 20.42 5.04
N GLY A 118 5.77 20.89 5.71
CA GLY A 118 4.62 20.05 6.06
C GLY A 118 3.89 19.53 4.82
N GLU A 119 3.72 20.38 3.81
CA GLU A 119 3.13 19.99 2.53
C GLU A 119 4.00 18.96 1.80
N TRP A 120 5.31 19.15 1.73
CA TRP A 120 6.23 18.17 1.12
C TRP A 120 6.18 16.80 1.78
N LEU A 121 6.09 16.74 3.12
CA LEU A 121 5.95 15.46 3.83
C LEU A 121 4.65 14.72 3.50
N LEU A 122 3.60 15.45 3.10
CA LEU A 122 2.34 14.86 2.68
C LEU A 122 2.38 14.46 1.20
N THR A 123 2.98 15.27 0.33
CA THR A 123 2.89 15.09 -1.13
C THR A 123 4.03 14.28 -1.73
N CYS A 124 5.28 14.50 -1.32
CA CYS A 124 6.45 13.90 -1.96
C CYS A 124 6.47 12.37 -1.84
N PRO A 125 6.18 11.75 -0.68
CA PRO A 125 6.07 10.30 -0.58
C PRO A 125 4.98 9.73 -1.51
N VAL A 126 3.83 10.40 -1.63
CA VAL A 126 2.72 9.95 -2.49
C VAL A 126 3.08 10.04 -3.97
N ILE A 127 3.78 11.09 -4.39
CA ILE A 127 4.33 11.21 -5.75
C ILE A 127 5.30 10.06 -6.04
N LEU A 128 6.14 9.68 -5.08
CA LEU A 128 7.08 8.57 -5.23
C LEU A 128 6.41 7.20 -5.22
N ILE A 129 5.30 7.05 -4.49
CA ILE A 129 4.43 5.86 -4.59
C ILE A 129 3.92 5.72 -6.02
N HIS A 130 3.35 6.79 -6.58
CA HIS A 130 2.88 6.81 -7.97
C HIS A 130 4.04 6.53 -8.95
N LEU A 131 5.21 7.15 -8.75
CA LEU A 131 6.39 6.87 -9.57
C LEU A 131 6.78 5.40 -9.53
N SER A 132 6.75 4.78 -8.35
CA SER A 132 7.11 3.36 -8.20
C SER A 132 6.13 2.41 -8.91
N ASN A 133 4.93 2.89 -9.23
CA ASN A 133 3.89 2.15 -9.94
C ASN A 133 3.28 2.96 -11.09
N LEU A 134 4.13 3.52 -11.97
CA LEU A 134 3.68 4.35 -13.11
C LEU A 134 2.67 3.67 -14.04
N THR A 135 2.69 2.33 -14.12
CA THR A 135 1.73 1.59 -14.94
C THR A 135 0.37 1.44 -14.26
N GLY A 136 0.31 1.53 -12.92
CA GLY A 136 -0.88 1.26 -12.12
C GLY A 136 -1.32 -0.21 -12.10
N LEU A 137 -0.46 -1.13 -12.57
CA LEU A 137 -0.81 -2.54 -12.76
C LEU A 137 -0.27 -3.46 -11.66
N LYS A 138 0.73 -3.01 -10.89
CA LYS A 138 1.31 -3.80 -9.80
C LYS A 138 0.62 -3.42 -8.50
N ASP A 139 0.20 -4.43 -7.73
CA ASP A 139 -0.39 -4.24 -6.40
C ASP A 139 0.66 -4.33 -5.27
N ASP A 140 1.83 -4.89 -5.58
CA ASP A 140 2.94 -5.03 -4.62
C ASP A 140 4.02 -3.97 -4.81
N TYR A 141 4.35 -3.29 -3.71
CA TYR A 141 5.49 -2.38 -3.63
C TYR A 141 6.76 -3.13 -3.25
N ASN A 142 7.87 -2.80 -3.92
CA ASN A 142 9.13 -3.50 -3.72
C ASN A 142 10.03 -2.78 -2.69
N LYS A 143 11.15 -3.42 -2.33
CA LYS A 143 12.17 -2.82 -1.44
C LYS A 143 12.72 -1.49 -1.96
N ARG A 144 12.72 -1.26 -3.28
CA ARG A 144 13.15 0.01 -3.90
C ARG A 144 12.15 1.12 -3.63
N THR A 145 10.85 0.86 -3.65
CA THR A 145 9.81 1.82 -3.23
C THR A 145 10.07 2.27 -1.81
N MET A 146 10.28 1.35 -0.87
CA MET A 146 10.56 1.73 0.52
C MET A 146 11.83 2.59 0.66
N ARG A 147 12.90 2.27 -0.09
CA ARG A 147 14.12 3.10 -0.11
C ARG A 147 13.86 4.50 -0.63
N LEU A 148 13.06 4.65 -1.69
CA LEU A 148 12.64 5.96 -2.23
C LEU A 148 11.93 6.80 -1.18
N LEU A 149 10.95 6.21 -0.49
CA LEU A 149 10.15 6.94 0.51
C LEU A 149 11.00 7.35 1.71
N VAL A 150 11.83 6.44 2.23
CA VAL A 150 12.70 6.74 3.38
C VAL A 150 13.75 7.80 3.01
N SER A 151 14.33 7.71 1.80
CA SER A 151 15.33 8.69 1.39
C SER A 151 14.72 10.08 1.15
N ASP A 152 13.51 10.14 0.60
CA ASP A 152 12.78 11.39 0.40
C ASP A 152 12.37 12.06 1.71
N VAL A 153 11.75 11.31 2.63
CA VAL A 153 11.40 11.82 3.96
C VAL A 153 12.65 12.32 4.69
N GLY A 154 13.76 11.59 4.62
CA GLY A 154 15.04 12.04 5.19
C GLY A 154 15.54 13.34 4.55
N THR A 155 15.42 13.49 3.23
CA THR A 155 15.78 14.73 2.51
C THR A 155 15.00 15.93 3.08
N ILE A 156 13.69 15.78 3.24
CA ILE A 156 12.80 16.85 3.72
C ILE A 156 13.07 17.17 5.19
N VAL A 157 13.22 16.15 6.05
CA VAL A 157 13.50 16.33 7.48
C VAL A 157 14.83 17.05 7.69
N TRP A 158 15.89 16.62 7.00
CA TRP A 158 17.20 17.28 7.09
C TRP A 158 17.18 18.69 6.49
N GLY A 159 16.45 18.91 5.39
CA GLY A 159 16.24 20.24 4.81
C GLY A 159 15.50 21.20 5.76
N ALA A 160 14.42 20.74 6.39
CA ALA A 160 13.67 21.52 7.38
C ALA A 160 14.55 21.84 8.60
N THR A 161 15.31 20.85 9.09
CA THR A 161 16.25 21.02 10.20
C THR A 161 17.34 22.04 9.84
N ALA A 162 17.84 22.02 8.60
CA ALA A 162 18.79 23.01 8.10
C ALA A 162 18.19 24.42 8.07
N ALA A 163 16.95 24.59 7.60
CA ALA A 163 16.24 25.87 7.59
C ALA A 163 16.07 26.45 9.01
N MET A 164 15.79 25.58 9.99
CA MET A 164 15.65 25.96 11.40
C MET A 164 17.00 26.27 12.07
N SER A 165 18.11 25.76 11.53
CA SER A 165 19.47 25.88 12.09
C SER A 165 20.20 27.16 11.66
N THR A 166 21.32 27.46 12.32
CA THR A 166 22.20 28.61 11.98
C THR A 166 23.67 28.17 11.95
N GLY A 167 24.53 29.01 11.35
CA GLY A 167 25.97 28.74 11.29
C GLY A 167 26.32 27.45 10.55
N TYR A 168 27.37 26.77 10.99
CA TYR A 168 27.89 25.55 10.36
C TYR A 168 26.93 24.36 10.48
N ILE A 169 26.12 24.30 11.55
CA ILE A 169 25.13 23.22 11.75
C ILE A 169 24.10 23.18 10.62
N LYS A 170 23.69 24.35 10.12
CA LYS A 170 22.82 24.45 8.92
C LYS A 170 23.45 23.75 7.72
N VAL A 171 24.75 23.98 7.48
CA VAL A 171 25.46 23.40 6.33
C VAL A 171 25.52 21.88 6.46
N ILE A 172 25.81 21.37 7.66
CA ILE A 172 25.84 19.93 7.92
C ILE A 172 24.48 19.29 7.60
N PHE A 173 23.38 19.83 8.13
CA PHE A 173 22.05 19.30 7.85
C PHE A 173 21.63 19.46 6.39
N PHE A 174 22.02 20.55 5.73
CA PHE A 174 21.78 20.72 4.30
C PHE A 174 22.51 19.66 3.46
N LEU A 175 23.78 19.36 3.78
CA LEU A 175 24.55 18.32 3.11
C LEU A 175 23.97 16.92 3.36
N LEU A 176 23.53 16.62 4.58
CA LEU A 176 22.81 15.38 4.88
C LEU A 176 21.53 15.28 4.05
N GLY A 177 20.75 16.36 3.95
CA GLY A 177 19.59 16.43 3.07
C GLY A 177 19.95 16.14 1.61
N CYS A 178 21.04 16.72 1.10
CA CYS A 178 21.52 16.47 -0.26
C CYS A 178 21.94 15.01 -0.49
N MET A 179 22.57 14.35 0.49
CA MET A 179 22.94 12.92 0.39
C MET A 179 21.70 12.04 0.28
N TYR A 180 20.69 12.30 1.11
CA TYR A 180 19.40 11.62 1.04
C TYR A 180 18.70 11.90 -0.31
N GLY A 181 18.74 13.15 -0.77
CA GLY A 181 18.13 13.56 -2.05
C GLY A 181 18.81 12.93 -3.25
N ALA A 182 20.14 12.80 -3.23
CA ALA A 182 20.90 12.09 -4.25
C ALA A 182 20.48 10.62 -4.34
N ASN A 183 20.26 9.97 -3.19
CA ASN A 183 19.75 8.59 -3.16
C ASN A 183 18.32 8.50 -3.72
N THR A 184 17.44 9.46 -3.41
CA THR A 184 16.10 9.57 -4.00
C THR A 184 16.19 9.71 -5.53
N PHE A 185 17.01 10.64 -6.04
CA PHE A 185 17.17 10.83 -7.48
C PHE A 185 17.74 9.61 -8.19
N PHE A 186 18.73 8.94 -7.59
CA PHE A 186 19.31 7.73 -8.15
C PHE A 186 18.27 6.61 -8.31
N HIS A 187 17.49 6.35 -7.27
CA HIS A 187 16.44 5.33 -7.34
C HIS A 187 15.27 5.76 -8.25
N ALA A 188 14.91 7.03 -8.29
CA ALA A 188 13.89 7.55 -9.19
C ALA A 188 14.31 7.38 -10.65
N ALA A 189 15.58 7.63 -10.98
CA ALA A 189 16.14 7.43 -12.31
C ALA A 189 16.04 5.96 -12.73
N LYS A 190 16.38 5.02 -11.84
CA LYS A 190 16.20 3.58 -12.10
C LYS A 190 14.76 3.23 -12.42
N VAL A 191 13.80 3.79 -11.66
CA VAL A 191 12.36 3.55 -11.89
C VAL A 191 11.89 4.14 -13.22
N TYR A 192 12.35 5.32 -13.61
CA TYR A 192 12.02 5.90 -14.92
C TYR A 192 12.58 5.08 -16.09
N ILE A 193 13.82 4.59 -15.98
CA ILE A 193 14.42 3.73 -17.00
C ILE A 193 13.62 2.42 -17.11
N GLU A 194 13.35 1.74 -16.00
CA GLU A 194 12.52 0.53 -15.96
C GLU A 194 11.14 0.78 -16.58
N SER A 195 10.49 1.87 -16.19
CA SER A 195 9.15 2.23 -16.68
C SER A 195 9.16 2.53 -18.17
N TYR A 196 10.19 3.21 -18.69
CA TYR A 196 10.35 3.49 -20.12
C TYR A 196 10.42 2.20 -20.96
N HIS A 197 11.09 1.17 -20.44
CA HIS A 197 11.15 -0.14 -21.09
C HIS A 197 9.93 -1.02 -20.81
N THR A 198 9.16 -0.76 -19.75
CA THR A 198 7.93 -1.51 -19.42
C THR A 198 6.76 -1.09 -20.31
N VAL A 199 6.59 0.21 -20.56
CA VAL A 199 5.42 0.74 -21.26
C VAL A 199 5.47 0.49 -22.78
N PRO A 200 4.30 0.48 -23.47
CA PRO A 200 4.23 0.31 -24.92
C PRO A 200 5.07 1.34 -25.67
N LYS A 201 5.59 0.94 -26.83
CA LYS A 201 6.27 1.88 -27.75
C LYS A 201 5.30 2.98 -28.21
N GLY A 202 5.85 4.14 -28.59
CA GLY A 202 5.08 5.30 -29.05
C GLY A 202 4.80 6.30 -27.94
N LEU A 203 3.54 6.74 -27.80
CA LEU A 203 3.15 7.85 -26.92
C LEU A 203 3.47 7.60 -25.44
N CYS A 204 3.26 6.38 -24.92
CA CYS A 204 3.52 6.07 -23.52
C CYS A 204 4.99 6.32 -23.13
N ARG A 205 5.94 5.97 -24.00
CA ARG A 205 7.38 6.25 -23.78
C ARG A 205 7.70 7.74 -23.79
N GLN A 206 7.04 8.51 -24.65
CA GLN A 206 7.19 9.97 -24.68
C GLN A 206 6.67 10.60 -23.39
N LEU A 207 5.51 10.14 -22.91
CA LEU A 207 4.94 10.57 -21.63
C LEU A 207 5.87 10.25 -20.46
N VAL A 208 6.41 9.02 -20.37
CA VAL A 208 7.39 8.66 -19.33
C VAL A 208 8.62 9.58 -19.38
N ARG A 209 9.14 9.90 -20.57
CA ARG A 209 10.27 10.82 -20.73
C ARG A 209 9.93 12.23 -20.29
N ALA A 210 8.74 12.74 -20.66
CA ALA A 210 8.27 14.05 -20.25
C ALA A 210 8.10 14.13 -18.73
N MET A 211 7.53 13.10 -18.11
CA MET A 211 7.42 12.99 -16.66
C MET A 211 8.79 12.97 -15.97
N ALA A 212 9.76 12.25 -16.52
CA ALA A 212 11.13 12.22 -15.99
C ALA A 212 11.77 13.61 -16.04
N TRP A 213 11.71 14.31 -17.18
CA TRP A 213 12.20 15.68 -17.30
C TRP A 213 11.54 16.61 -16.29
N LEU A 214 10.22 16.55 -16.20
CA LEU A 214 9.45 17.37 -15.28
C LEU A 214 9.85 17.10 -13.83
N PHE A 215 10.01 15.83 -13.44
CA PHE A 215 10.46 15.43 -12.12
C PHE A 215 11.86 15.98 -11.81
N PHE A 216 12.89 15.63 -12.59
CA PHE A 216 14.27 16.02 -12.27
C PHE A 216 14.51 17.52 -12.36
N VAL A 217 13.86 18.24 -13.29
CA VAL A 217 13.98 19.70 -13.39
C VAL A 217 13.28 20.37 -12.21
N SER A 218 12.03 20.01 -11.91
CA SER A 218 11.31 20.67 -10.81
C SER A 218 11.90 20.30 -9.44
N TRP A 219 12.21 19.03 -9.21
CA TRP A 219 12.75 18.57 -7.92
C TRP A 219 14.20 19.04 -7.71
N GLY A 220 15.01 19.07 -8.78
CA GLY A 220 16.38 19.59 -8.71
C GLY A 220 16.44 21.08 -8.38
N MET A 221 15.36 21.83 -8.63
CA MET A 221 15.28 23.24 -8.27
C MET A 221 15.00 23.50 -6.79
N PHE A 222 14.43 22.56 -6.02
CA PHE A 222 14.20 22.76 -4.58
C PHE A 222 15.48 23.07 -3.77
N PRO A 223 16.58 22.29 -3.87
CA PRO A 223 17.82 22.63 -3.18
C PRO A 223 18.46 23.93 -3.70
N VAL A 224 18.28 24.25 -4.99
CA VAL A 224 18.74 25.52 -5.56
C VAL A 224 17.98 26.70 -4.95
N LEU A 225 16.66 26.62 -4.86
CA LEU A 225 15.83 27.64 -4.22
C LEU A 225 16.06 27.74 -2.72
N PHE A 226 16.41 26.64 -2.04
CA PHE A 226 16.86 26.68 -0.65
C PHE A 226 18.12 27.54 -0.51
N LEU A 227 19.14 27.27 -1.33
CA LEU A 227 20.40 28.01 -1.30
C LEU A 227 20.22 29.48 -1.66
N LEU A 228 19.40 29.78 -2.68
CA LEU A 228 19.13 31.17 -3.08
C LEU A 228 18.18 31.88 -2.13
N GLY A 229 17.31 31.15 -1.43
CA GLY A 229 16.27 31.67 -0.55
C GLY A 229 16.78 32.27 0.76
N PRO A 230 15.86 32.81 1.59
CA PRO A 230 16.18 33.36 2.91
C PRO A 230 16.74 32.32 3.89
N GLU A 231 16.57 31.04 3.58
CA GLU A 231 17.05 29.90 4.36
C GLU A 231 18.55 29.62 4.08
N GLY A 232 19.04 29.93 2.88
CA GLY A 232 20.45 29.83 2.49
C GLY A 232 21.17 31.19 2.50
N PHE A 233 21.56 31.67 1.32
CA PHE A 233 22.33 32.88 1.09
C PHE A 233 21.49 34.17 1.03
N GLY A 234 20.16 34.07 0.92
CA GLY A 234 19.26 35.22 0.94
C GLY A 234 19.26 36.09 -0.32
N HIS A 235 19.68 35.55 -1.47
CA HIS A 235 19.63 36.24 -2.77
C HIS A 235 18.19 36.48 -3.23
N LEU A 236 17.27 35.59 -2.84
CA LEU A 236 15.83 35.74 -3.02
C LEU A 236 15.20 36.21 -1.71
N SER A 237 14.33 37.22 -1.83
CA SER A 237 13.42 37.60 -0.76
C SER A 237 12.44 36.46 -0.44
N VAL A 238 11.75 36.55 0.71
CA VAL A 238 10.70 35.58 1.08
C VAL A 238 9.65 35.47 -0.04
N TYR A 239 9.19 36.60 -0.59
CA TYR A 239 8.24 36.60 -1.71
C TYR A 239 8.81 35.98 -2.99
N GLY A 240 10.09 36.27 -3.30
CA GLY A 240 10.76 35.67 -4.45
C GLY A 240 10.89 34.15 -4.33
N SER A 241 11.26 33.69 -3.13
CA SER A 241 11.30 32.26 -2.79
C SER A 241 9.93 31.62 -2.94
N THR A 242 8.86 32.24 -2.42
CA THR A 242 7.49 31.72 -2.57
C THR A 242 7.09 31.61 -4.04
N ILE A 243 7.36 32.61 -4.88
CA ILE A 243 7.06 32.55 -6.33
C ILE A 243 7.77 31.37 -6.98
N GLY A 244 9.08 31.22 -6.74
CA GLY A 244 9.86 30.12 -7.30
C GLY A 244 9.30 28.76 -6.91
N HIS A 245 9.01 28.58 -5.61
CA HIS A 245 8.43 27.35 -5.09
C HIS A 245 7.05 27.06 -5.67
N THR A 246 6.15 28.05 -5.76
CA THR A 246 4.83 27.87 -6.38
C THR A 246 4.93 27.38 -7.83
N ILE A 247 5.89 27.90 -8.62
CA ILE A 247 6.07 27.46 -10.00
C ILE A 247 6.48 25.98 -10.06
N ILE A 248 7.50 25.59 -9.27
CA ILE A 248 7.99 24.21 -9.30
C ILE A 248 7.03 23.23 -8.60
N ASP A 249 6.21 23.68 -7.65
CA ASP A 249 5.11 22.92 -7.08
C ASP A 249 4.08 22.57 -8.16
N LEU A 250 3.67 23.54 -8.99
CA LEU A 250 2.74 23.29 -10.10
C LEU A 250 3.31 22.32 -11.14
N LEU A 251 4.61 22.38 -11.40
CA LEU A 251 5.28 21.46 -12.30
C LEU A 251 5.36 20.04 -11.70
N SER A 252 5.85 19.92 -10.47
CA SER A 252 6.10 18.63 -9.79
C SER A 252 4.84 17.89 -9.34
N LYS A 253 3.72 18.60 -9.17
CA LYS A 253 2.47 18.05 -8.64
C LYS A 253 1.38 18.01 -9.69
N ASN A 254 0.90 19.18 -10.11
CA ASN A 254 -0.24 19.30 -11.01
C ASN A 254 0.08 18.78 -12.41
N CYS A 255 1.16 19.30 -13.03
CA CYS A 255 1.55 18.89 -14.38
C CYS A 255 2.02 17.44 -14.40
N TRP A 256 2.86 17.04 -13.43
CA TRP A 256 3.38 15.69 -13.34
C TRP A 256 2.29 14.64 -13.08
N GLY A 257 1.39 14.92 -12.13
CA GLY A 257 0.26 14.06 -11.83
C GLY A 257 -0.67 13.91 -13.03
N LEU A 258 -0.93 14.99 -13.77
CA LEU A 258 -1.78 14.94 -14.96
C LEU A 258 -1.16 14.06 -16.05
N LEU A 259 0.15 14.15 -16.28
CA LEU A 259 0.85 13.27 -17.22
C LEU A 259 0.83 11.81 -16.76
N GLY A 260 0.98 11.54 -15.45
CA GLY A 260 0.88 10.21 -14.87
C GLY A 260 -0.50 9.59 -15.06
N HIS A 261 -1.55 10.38 -14.79
CA HIS A 261 -2.93 9.97 -15.06
C HIS A 261 -3.14 9.62 -16.55
N PHE A 262 -2.71 10.48 -17.48
CA PHE A 262 -2.80 10.20 -18.91
C PHE A 262 -2.01 8.96 -19.33
N LEU A 263 -0.83 8.74 -18.76
CA LEU A 263 -0.04 7.54 -19.00
C LEU A 263 -0.81 6.28 -18.58
N ARG A 264 -1.41 6.27 -17.39
CA ARG A 264 -2.23 5.14 -16.92
C ARG A 264 -3.39 4.87 -17.87
N LEU A 265 -4.14 5.90 -18.27
CA LEU A 265 -5.24 5.75 -19.23
C LEU A 265 -4.79 5.09 -20.54
N LYS A 266 -3.64 5.53 -21.09
CA LYS A 266 -3.11 4.98 -22.35
C LYS A 266 -2.61 3.55 -22.22
N ILE A 267 -2.08 3.18 -21.07
CA ILE A 267 -1.70 1.78 -20.78
C ILE A 267 -2.95 0.90 -20.68
N HIS A 268 -4.00 1.36 -20.00
CA HIS A 268 -5.26 0.61 -19.89
C HIS A 268 -5.92 0.44 -21.25
N GLU A 269 -5.99 1.50 -22.06
CA GLU A 269 -6.48 1.46 -23.44
C GLU A 269 -5.68 0.47 -24.29
N HIS A 270 -4.35 0.48 -24.18
CA HIS A 270 -3.49 -0.48 -24.87
C HIS A 270 -3.82 -1.93 -24.49
N ILE A 271 -3.96 -2.23 -23.20
CA ILE A 271 -4.29 -3.59 -22.74
C ILE A 271 -5.68 -4.03 -23.24
N LEU A 272 -6.65 -3.12 -23.29
CA LEU A 272 -8.00 -3.44 -23.78
C LEU A 272 -8.00 -3.73 -25.28
N LEU A 273 -7.27 -2.96 -26.07
CA LEU A 273 -7.24 -3.09 -27.53
C LEU A 273 -6.35 -4.26 -28.00
N TYR A 274 -5.19 -4.46 -27.38
CA TYR A 274 -4.17 -5.41 -27.85
C TYR A 274 -4.01 -6.64 -26.94
N GLY A 275 -4.53 -6.61 -25.71
CA GLY A 275 -4.28 -7.62 -24.67
C GLY A 275 -3.04 -7.30 -23.81
N ASP A 276 -2.86 -8.05 -22.72
CA ASP A 276 -1.65 -7.97 -21.87
C ASP A 276 -0.56 -8.91 -22.41
N ILE A 277 0.06 -8.51 -23.52
CA ILE A 277 1.16 -9.25 -24.15
C ILE A 277 2.48 -8.65 -23.66
N ARG A 278 3.35 -9.47 -23.07
CA ARG A 278 4.63 -9.01 -22.51
C ARG A 278 5.82 -9.72 -23.12
N LYS A 279 6.89 -8.96 -23.37
CA LYS A 279 8.21 -9.48 -23.74
C LYS A 279 9.20 -9.22 -22.62
N VAL A 280 9.82 -10.27 -22.10
CA VAL A 280 10.89 -10.13 -21.09
C VAL A 280 12.15 -9.65 -21.79
N GLN A 281 12.71 -8.54 -21.32
CA GLN A 281 13.94 -7.95 -21.83
C GLN A 281 14.90 -7.70 -20.67
N LYS A 282 16.15 -8.11 -20.84
CA LYS A 282 17.23 -7.80 -19.90
C LYS A 282 17.77 -6.42 -20.23
N ILE A 283 17.70 -5.51 -19.27
CA ILE A 283 18.32 -4.20 -19.35
C ILE A 283 19.35 -4.07 -18.24
N ARG A 284 20.49 -3.42 -18.54
CA ARG A 284 21.50 -3.13 -17.52
C ARG A 284 21.27 -1.71 -17.00
N VAL A 285 20.98 -1.57 -15.71
CA VAL A 285 20.69 -0.28 -15.07
C VAL A 285 21.61 -0.09 -13.87
N ALA A 286 22.52 0.88 -13.98
CA ALA A 286 23.54 1.20 -12.96
C ALA A 286 24.32 -0.04 -12.50
N GLY A 287 24.85 -0.81 -13.45
CA GLY A 287 25.68 -1.98 -13.18
C GLY A 287 24.93 -3.28 -12.90
N GLU A 288 23.65 -3.24 -12.55
CA GLU A 288 22.80 -4.41 -12.28
C GLU A 288 22.01 -4.83 -13.53
N GLU A 289 21.91 -6.14 -13.79
CA GLU A 289 20.97 -6.66 -14.78
C GLU A 289 19.56 -6.74 -14.19
N LEU A 290 18.61 -6.12 -14.88
CA LEU A 290 17.20 -6.09 -14.50
C LEU A 290 16.38 -6.72 -15.63
N GLU A 291 15.54 -7.69 -15.30
CA GLU A 291 14.55 -8.22 -16.22
C GLU A 291 13.29 -7.35 -16.17
N VAL A 292 12.89 -6.81 -17.32
CA VAL A 292 11.72 -5.94 -17.46
C VAL A 292 10.75 -6.54 -18.46
N GLU A 293 9.48 -6.53 -18.09
CA GLU A 293 8.39 -7.00 -18.94
C GLU A 293 7.84 -5.83 -19.78
N THR A 294 8.19 -5.79 -21.05
CA THR A 294 7.70 -4.75 -21.97
C THR A 294 6.33 -5.12 -22.54
N LEU A 295 5.37 -4.21 -22.47
CA LEU A 295 4.07 -4.34 -23.14
C LEU A 295 4.21 -4.25 -24.67
N MET A 296 3.64 -5.22 -25.39
CA MET A 296 3.72 -5.36 -26.84
C MET A 296 2.32 -5.33 -27.47
N THR A 297 2.22 -4.88 -28.72
CA THR A 297 0.96 -4.78 -29.48
C THR A 297 0.59 -6.07 -30.21
N GLU A 298 1.58 -6.89 -30.54
CA GLU A 298 1.42 -8.11 -31.32
C GLU A 298 2.10 -9.29 -30.63
N GLU A 299 1.52 -10.48 -30.83
CA GLU A 299 2.08 -11.75 -30.34
C GLU A 299 3.25 -12.14 -31.25
N ALA A 300 4.44 -12.29 -30.66
CA ALA A 300 5.65 -12.81 -31.29
C ALA A 300 6.11 -14.08 -30.55
N PRO A 301 6.90 -14.97 -31.16
CA PRO A 301 7.28 -16.25 -30.54
C PRO A 301 8.04 -16.12 -29.20
N ASP A 302 8.58 -14.93 -28.90
CA ASP A 302 9.27 -14.58 -27.66
C ASP A 302 8.40 -13.76 -26.67
N THR A 303 7.08 -13.67 -26.92
CA THR A 303 6.13 -12.96 -26.06
C THR A 303 5.28 -13.92 -25.24
N VAL A 304 4.91 -13.48 -24.05
CA VAL A 304 4.03 -14.20 -23.13
C VAL A 304 2.73 -13.41 -22.98
N LYS A 305 1.60 -14.03 -23.29
CA LYS A 305 0.28 -13.48 -23.05
C LYS A 305 -0.11 -13.71 -21.59
N LYS A 306 -0.29 -12.63 -20.84
CA LYS A 306 -0.82 -12.70 -19.47
C LYS A 306 -2.34 -12.64 -19.50
N SER A 307 -2.97 -13.37 -18.58
CA SER A 307 -4.41 -13.32 -18.42
C SER A 307 -4.84 -11.93 -17.95
N THR A 308 -5.84 -11.35 -18.62
CA THR A 308 -6.46 -10.09 -18.20
C THR A 308 -7.50 -10.29 -17.09
N ALA A 309 -7.73 -11.53 -16.65
CA ALA A 309 -8.71 -11.85 -15.60
C ALA A 309 -8.41 -11.13 -14.27
N GLN A 310 -7.12 -10.89 -13.95
CA GLN A 310 -6.73 -10.12 -12.77
C GLN A 310 -7.23 -8.66 -12.82
N TYR A 311 -7.51 -8.13 -14.00
CA TYR A 311 -8.06 -6.79 -14.19
C TYR A 311 -9.59 -6.79 -14.29
N ALA A 312 -10.24 -7.96 -14.38
CA ALA A 312 -11.69 -8.07 -14.56
C ALA A 312 -12.49 -7.50 -13.37
N ASN A 313 -11.90 -7.53 -12.17
CA ASN A 313 -12.51 -6.95 -10.97
C ASN A 313 -12.21 -5.44 -10.81
N ARG A 314 -11.39 -4.85 -11.68
CA ARG A 314 -11.06 -3.42 -11.62
C ARG A 314 -12.10 -2.61 -12.39
N GLU A 315 -12.87 -1.80 -11.68
CA GLU A 315 -13.92 -0.96 -12.25
C GLU A 315 -13.42 -0.03 -13.38
N SER A 316 -12.14 0.39 -13.29
CA SER A 316 -11.46 1.20 -14.30
C SER A 316 -11.42 0.53 -15.68
N PHE A 317 -11.11 -0.77 -15.71
CA PHE A 317 -11.03 -1.57 -16.92
C PHE A 317 -12.41 -1.88 -17.48
N LEU A 318 -13.40 -2.18 -16.63
CA LEU A 318 -14.78 -2.40 -17.05
C LEU A 318 -15.37 -1.15 -17.71
N THR A 319 -15.26 -0.01 -17.03
CA THR A 319 -15.79 1.27 -17.51
C THR A 319 -15.11 1.73 -18.80
N MET A 320 -13.80 1.51 -18.94
CA MET A 320 -13.07 1.86 -20.15
C MET A 320 -13.37 0.91 -21.32
N ARG A 321 -13.52 -0.40 -21.04
CA ARG A 321 -13.97 -1.40 -22.03
C ARG A 321 -15.31 -1.00 -22.63
N ASP A 322 -16.29 -0.70 -21.80
CA ASP A 322 -17.66 -0.44 -22.26
C ASP A 322 -17.70 0.79 -23.17
N LYS A 323 -16.93 1.84 -22.85
CA LYS A 323 -16.76 3.01 -23.72
C LYS A 323 -16.05 2.71 -25.04
N LEU A 324 -15.06 1.81 -25.03
CA LEU A 324 -14.39 1.40 -26.27
C LEU A 324 -15.35 0.60 -27.16
N LYS A 325 -16.16 -0.30 -26.57
CA LYS A 325 -17.23 -1.01 -27.27
C LYS A 325 -18.27 -0.04 -27.85
N GLU A 326 -18.72 0.95 -27.08
CA GLU A 326 -19.64 2.02 -27.55
C GLU A 326 -19.08 2.81 -28.75
N LYS A 327 -17.76 3.02 -28.78
CA LYS A 327 -17.07 3.69 -29.89
C LYS A 327 -16.81 2.79 -31.10
N GLY A 328 -17.24 1.52 -31.05
CA GLY A 328 -17.08 0.56 -32.14
C GLY A 328 -15.70 -0.11 -32.20
N PHE A 329 -14.89 -0.02 -31.15
CA PHE A 329 -13.62 -0.75 -31.08
C PHE A 329 -13.85 -2.19 -30.62
N GLU A 330 -13.20 -3.13 -31.30
CA GLU A 330 -13.14 -4.52 -30.87
C GLU A 330 -12.19 -4.63 -29.65
N VAL A 331 -12.74 -4.98 -28.49
CA VAL A 331 -11.95 -5.17 -27.27
C VAL A 331 -11.48 -6.61 -27.21
N ARG A 332 -10.16 -6.82 -27.22
CA ARG A 332 -9.51 -8.14 -27.22
C ARG A 332 -9.26 -8.71 -25.82
N ALA A 333 -9.42 -7.91 -24.78
CA ALA A 333 -9.26 -8.36 -23.41
C ALA A 333 -10.46 -9.24 -23.00
N SER A 334 -10.19 -10.49 -22.58
CA SER A 334 -11.18 -11.37 -21.95
C SER A 334 -11.48 -10.86 -20.53
N LEU A 335 -12.17 -9.73 -20.46
CA LEU A 335 -12.78 -9.18 -19.24
C LEU A 335 -14.25 -9.62 -19.11
N ASP A 336 -14.72 -10.42 -20.07
CA ASP A 336 -16.05 -10.98 -20.02
C ASP A 336 -16.04 -12.09 -18.96
N ASN A 337 -16.71 -11.80 -17.86
CA ASN A 337 -16.98 -12.69 -16.74
C ASN A 337 -17.97 -13.81 -17.15
N SER A 338 -17.80 -14.39 -18.35
CA SER A 338 -18.53 -15.58 -18.72
C SER A 338 -17.95 -16.71 -17.86
N GLY A 339 -18.73 -17.20 -16.90
CA GLY A 339 -18.30 -18.15 -15.86
C GLY A 339 -17.77 -19.49 -16.36
N ILE A 340 -17.57 -19.66 -17.67
CA ILE A 340 -17.02 -20.83 -18.33
C ILE A 340 -15.51 -20.65 -18.58
N ASP A 341 -15.07 -19.45 -18.98
CA ASP A 341 -13.65 -19.20 -19.30
C ASP A 341 -12.75 -19.04 -18.06
N ALA A 342 -13.32 -18.58 -16.94
CA ALA A 342 -12.60 -18.54 -15.65
C ALA A 342 -12.27 -19.95 -15.13
N VAL A 343 -13.16 -20.92 -15.38
CA VAL A 343 -12.99 -22.32 -14.98
C VAL A 343 -11.97 -23.02 -15.89
N ILE A 344 -12.00 -22.75 -17.19
CA ILE A 344 -11.05 -23.31 -18.16
C ILE A 344 -9.62 -22.79 -17.93
N ASN A 345 -9.46 -21.51 -17.59
CA ASN A 345 -8.13 -20.90 -17.43
C ASN A 345 -7.46 -21.22 -16.09
N HIS A 346 -8.20 -21.46 -15.02
CA HIS A 346 -7.63 -21.96 -13.76
C HIS A 346 -6.97 -23.34 -13.95
N ASN A 347 -7.58 -24.20 -14.77
CA ASN A 347 -7.04 -25.52 -15.10
C ASN A 347 -5.78 -25.45 -15.97
N ASN A 348 -5.67 -24.49 -16.90
CA ASN A 348 -4.51 -24.38 -17.79
C ASN A 348 -3.25 -23.86 -17.08
N ASN A 349 -3.38 -22.90 -16.16
CA ASN A 349 -2.24 -22.42 -15.36
C ASN A 349 -1.73 -23.49 -14.38
N TYR A 350 -2.63 -24.33 -13.85
CA TYR A 350 -2.26 -25.43 -12.97
C TYR A 350 -1.52 -26.55 -13.72
N ASN A 351 -1.97 -26.90 -14.93
CA ASN A 351 -1.32 -27.91 -15.76
C ASN A 351 0.08 -27.50 -16.21
N ASN A 352 0.30 -26.21 -16.50
CA ASN A 352 1.64 -25.68 -16.83
C ASN A 352 2.58 -25.63 -15.62
N ALA A 353 2.08 -25.35 -14.43
CA ALA A 353 2.86 -25.39 -13.19
C ALA A 353 3.27 -26.84 -12.82
N LEU A 354 2.37 -27.80 -13.02
CA LEU A 354 2.64 -29.22 -12.79
C LEU A 354 3.62 -29.79 -13.82
N ALA A 355 3.53 -29.39 -15.09
CA ALA A 355 4.48 -29.77 -16.14
C ALA A 355 5.90 -29.24 -15.86
N ASN A 356 6.01 -28.01 -15.35
CA ASN A 356 7.29 -27.42 -14.94
C ASN A 356 7.86 -28.07 -13.66
N ALA A 357 7.01 -28.49 -12.72
CA ALA A 357 7.43 -29.23 -11.53
C ALA A 357 7.90 -30.66 -11.88
N ALA A 358 7.22 -31.35 -12.78
CA ALA A 358 7.60 -32.68 -13.27
C ALA A 358 8.95 -32.65 -14.03
N ALA A 359 9.24 -31.58 -14.76
CA ALA A 359 10.52 -31.40 -15.44
C ALA A 359 11.71 -31.16 -14.49
N ALA A 360 11.46 -30.72 -13.25
CA ALA A 360 12.50 -30.48 -12.24
C ALA A 360 12.91 -31.75 -11.48
N VAL A 361 12.05 -32.77 -11.42
CA VAL A 361 12.29 -34.04 -10.72
C VAL A 361 13.15 -35.01 -11.54
N GLY A 362 13.33 -34.77 -12.84
CA GLY A 362 14.06 -35.64 -13.76
C GLY A 362 15.59 -35.45 -13.84
N LYS A 363 16.23 -34.62 -13.00
CA LYS A 363 17.68 -34.38 -13.06
C LYS A 363 18.44 -35.14 -11.96
N PRO A 364 19.29 -36.13 -12.29
CA PRO A 364 20.09 -36.84 -11.31
C PRO A 364 21.21 -35.93 -10.77
N GLY A 365 21.27 -35.70 -9.45
CA GLY A 365 22.45 -35.09 -8.81
C GLY A 365 22.24 -33.97 -7.78
N MET A 366 21.06 -33.80 -7.16
CA MET A 366 20.91 -32.81 -6.07
C MET A 366 21.06 -33.43 -4.67
N GLU A 367 21.91 -32.81 -3.85
CA GLU A 367 22.20 -33.16 -2.45
C GLU A 367 20.98 -33.10 -1.53
N LEU A 368 20.97 -34.02 -0.56
CA LEU A 368 19.92 -34.24 0.44
C LEU A 368 19.59 -33.00 1.30
N SER A 369 20.52 -32.06 1.45
CA SER A 369 20.34 -30.80 2.19
C SER A 369 19.43 -29.79 1.48
N LYS A 370 19.21 -29.93 0.16
CA LYS A 370 18.27 -29.10 -0.61
C LYS A 370 16.83 -29.65 -0.60
N LEU A 371 16.64 -30.91 -0.22
CA LEU A 371 15.31 -31.52 -0.05
C LEU A 371 14.60 -30.97 1.19
N ASP A 372 15.31 -30.66 2.27
CA ASP A 372 14.73 -30.10 3.49
C ASP A 372 14.23 -28.65 3.30
N HIS A 373 14.91 -27.84 2.47
CA HIS A 373 14.46 -26.49 2.15
C HIS A 373 13.27 -26.45 1.18
N VAL A 374 13.12 -27.46 0.31
CA VAL A 374 11.94 -27.62 -0.54
C VAL A 374 10.76 -28.16 0.27
N ALA A 375 11.00 -29.08 1.22
CA ALA A 375 9.99 -29.58 2.14
C ALA A 375 9.50 -28.52 3.15
N ALA A 376 10.38 -27.62 3.61
CA ALA A 376 9.98 -26.50 4.49
C ALA A 376 9.13 -25.45 3.76
N ASN A 377 9.39 -25.18 2.48
CA ASN A 377 8.51 -24.34 1.65
C ASN A 377 7.18 -25.03 1.30
N ALA A 378 7.15 -26.36 1.22
CA ALA A 378 5.90 -27.12 1.06
C ALA A 378 5.07 -27.16 2.37
N ALA A 379 5.71 -27.25 3.54
CA ALA A 379 5.03 -27.23 4.83
C ALA A 379 4.48 -25.84 5.21
N GLY A 380 5.14 -24.76 4.78
CA GLY A 380 4.65 -23.38 4.95
C GLY A 380 3.52 -22.97 3.99
N MET A 381 3.26 -23.76 2.96
CA MET A 381 2.12 -23.63 2.02
C MET A 381 1.01 -24.66 2.29
N GLY A 382 1.07 -25.36 3.42
CA GLY A 382 0.14 -26.43 3.82
C GLY A 382 -1.31 -26.01 4.12
N GLY A 383 -1.69 -24.76 3.85
CA GLY A 383 -3.07 -24.28 3.95
C GLY A 383 -3.84 -24.26 2.62
N ILE A 384 -3.17 -24.44 1.47
CA ILE A 384 -3.78 -24.23 0.13
C ILE A 384 -3.39 -25.34 -0.86
N ALA A 385 -2.79 -26.43 -0.40
CA ALA A 385 -2.37 -27.54 -1.25
C ALA A 385 -2.89 -28.88 -0.74
N ASP A 386 -4.17 -29.16 -1.00
CA ASP A 386 -4.60 -30.53 -1.26
C ASP A 386 -5.84 -30.54 -2.17
N HIS A 387 -5.85 -31.48 -3.12
CA HIS A 387 -6.92 -31.84 -4.08
C HIS A 387 -6.91 -31.22 -5.49
N VAL A 388 -6.09 -31.82 -6.34
CA VAL A 388 -6.42 -32.04 -7.76
C VAL A 388 -7.32 -33.27 -7.85
N ALA A 389 -8.62 -33.04 -8.05
CA ALA A 389 -9.56 -33.92 -8.76
C ALA A 389 -10.95 -33.25 -8.79
N THR A 390 -11.15 -32.27 -9.66
CA THR A 390 -12.49 -31.73 -9.93
C THR A 390 -12.74 -31.67 -11.43
N THR A 391 -13.27 -32.78 -11.94
CA THR A 391 -14.12 -32.82 -13.12
C THR A 391 -15.19 -31.72 -13.01
N SER A 392 -15.30 -30.90 -14.06
CA SER A 392 -16.42 -30.01 -14.41
C SER A 392 -17.75 -30.34 -13.70
N GLY A 393 -18.03 -29.67 -12.58
CA GLY A 393 -19.26 -29.85 -11.81
C GLY A 393 -19.98 -28.52 -11.64
N ALA A 394 -21.22 -28.42 -12.14
CA ALA A 394 -22.14 -27.36 -11.76
C ALA A 394 -22.57 -27.52 -10.29
N ILE A 395 -22.80 -26.40 -9.59
CA ILE A 395 -23.36 -26.41 -8.23
C ILE A 395 -24.73 -27.09 -8.29
N SER A 396 -24.99 -28.05 -7.39
CA SER A 396 -26.29 -28.70 -7.28
C SER A 396 -27.16 -28.01 -6.21
N PRO A 397 -28.51 -28.11 -6.29
CA PRO A 397 -29.36 -27.71 -5.18
C PRO A 397 -28.94 -28.40 -3.87
N GLY A 398 -28.98 -27.66 -2.77
CA GLY A 398 -28.39 -28.10 -1.50
C GLY A 398 -28.92 -27.33 -0.31
N ARG A 399 -28.35 -27.63 0.86
CA ARG A 399 -28.75 -27.02 2.14
C ARG A 399 -27.53 -26.66 2.97
N VAL A 400 -27.51 -25.45 3.52
CA VAL A 400 -26.55 -24.98 4.54
C VAL A 400 -27.30 -24.69 5.83
N ILE A 401 -26.70 -25.07 6.94
CA ILE A 401 -27.14 -24.61 8.27
C ILE A 401 -26.26 -23.43 8.64
N LEU A 402 -26.87 -22.27 8.86
CA LEU A 402 -26.19 -21.03 9.21
C LEU A 402 -26.25 -20.83 10.73
N ALA A 403 -25.16 -21.11 11.43
CA ALA A 403 -25.07 -20.90 12.87
C ALA A 403 -24.61 -19.47 13.17
N VAL A 404 -25.53 -18.66 13.70
CA VAL A 404 -25.32 -17.24 13.99
C VAL A 404 -25.76 -16.91 15.42
N PRO A 405 -25.14 -15.91 16.07
CA PRO A 405 -25.56 -15.46 17.40
C PRO A 405 -26.85 -14.62 17.34
N ASP A 406 -27.13 -14.00 16.19
CA ASP A 406 -28.27 -13.09 15.97
C ASP A 406 -28.96 -13.41 14.64
N ILE A 407 -30.30 -13.36 14.65
CA ILE A 407 -31.17 -13.58 13.49
C ILE A 407 -31.01 -12.48 12.43
N SER A 408 -30.56 -11.28 12.82
CA SER A 408 -30.36 -10.14 11.91
C SER A 408 -29.41 -10.43 10.74
N MET A 409 -28.50 -11.40 10.89
CA MET A 409 -27.57 -11.82 9.83
C MET A 409 -28.19 -12.75 8.79
N VAL A 410 -29.34 -13.37 9.09
CA VAL A 410 -29.91 -14.45 8.27
C VAL A 410 -30.40 -13.93 6.92
N ASP A 411 -31.07 -12.78 6.90
CA ASP A 411 -31.64 -12.23 5.66
C ASP A 411 -30.53 -11.84 4.68
N TYR A 412 -29.43 -11.29 5.18
CA TYR A 412 -28.23 -11.03 4.38
C TYR A 412 -27.71 -12.30 3.69
N PHE A 413 -27.54 -13.40 4.43
CA PHE A 413 -27.07 -14.66 3.84
C PHE A 413 -28.09 -15.28 2.90
N ARG A 414 -29.40 -15.18 3.19
CA ARG A 414 -30.45 -15.64 2.25
C ARG A 414 -30.36 -14.92 0.90
N GLU A 415 -30.15 -13.60 0.91
CA GLU A 415 -29.95 -12.84 -0.32
C GLU A 415 -28.70 -13.28 -1.08
N GLN A 416 -27.59 -13.56 -0.38
CA GLN A 416 -26.35 -14.01 -1.04
C GLN A 416 -26.50 -15.41 -1.65
N PHE A 417 -27.11 -16.35 -0.93
CA PHE A 417 -27.36 -17.70 -1.44
C PHE A 417 -28.42 -17.73 -2.55
N ALA A 418 -29.38 -16.80 -2.56
CA ALA A 418 -30.38 -16.66 -3.63
C ALA A 418 -29.76 -16.20 -4.97
N GLN A 419 -28.57 -15.60 -4.96
CA GLN A 419 -27.83 -15.21 -6.16
C GLN A 419 -27.07 -16.38 -6.81
N LEU A 420 -27.02 -17.55 -6.15
CA LEU A 420 -26.44 -18.74 -6.76
C LEU A 420 -27.31 -19.23 -7.94
N PRO A 421 -26.72 -19.86 -8.96
CA PRO A 421 -27.45 -20.33 -10.15
C PRO A 421 -28.44 -21.48 -9.86
N VAL A 422 -28.50 -21.97 -8.62
CA VAL A 422 -29.37 -23.04 -8.15
C VAL A 422 -30.04 -22.68 -6.83
N GLN A 423 -31.23 -23.22 -6.60
CA GLN A 423 -31.94 -23.06 -5.33
C GLN A 423 -31.15 -23.71 -4.20
N TYR A 424 -30.77 -22.90 -3.22
CA TYR A 424 -29.95 -23.33 -2.09
C TYR A 424 -30.62 -22.94 -0.77
N GLU A 425 -30.97 -23.93 0.05
CA GLU A 425 -31.73 -23.71 1.29
C GLU A 425 -30.80 -23.25 2.42
N VAL A 426 -31.09 -22.07 2.99
CA VAL A 426 -30.38 -21.53 4.16
C VAL A 426 -31.24 -21.71 5.40
N VAL A 427 -30.85 -22.65 6.27
CA VAL A 427 -31.54 -22.94 7.53
C VAL A 427 -30.84 -22.22 8.67
N PRO A 428 -31.47 -21.20 9.29
CA PRO A 428 -30.84 -20.47 10.40
C PRO A 428 -30.85 -21.28 11.68
N ALA A 429 -29.72 -21.29 12.38
CA ALA A 429 -29.54 -21.89 13.69
C ALA A 429 -29.08 -20.82 14.68
N LEU A 430 -29.94 -20.48 15.63
CA LEU A 430 -29.60 -19.56 16.72
C LEU A 430 -28.93 -20.34 17.86
N GLY A 431 -27.62 -20.16 18.00
CA GLY A 431 -26.83 -20.81 19.05
C GLY A 431 -26.34 -22.23 18.72
N ALA A 432 -25.41 -22.71 19.53
CA ALA A 432 -24.68 -23.96 19.28
C ALA A 432 -25.56 -25.23 19.37
N ASP A 433 -26.45 -25.31 20.37
CA ASP A 433 -27.28 -26.50 20.55
C ASP A 433 -28.31 -26.67 19.44
N ASN A 434 -28.91 -25.56 19.00
CA ASN A 434 -29.85 -25.56 17.88
C ASN A 434 -29.15 -25.98 16.58
N ALA A 435 -27.92 -25.52 16.34
CA ALA A 435 -27.15 -25.92 15.17
C ALA A 435 -26.91 -27.43 15.12
N VAL A 436 -26.57 -28.05 16.25
CA VAL A 436 -26.38 -29.52 16.32
C VAL A 436 -27.70 -30.26 16.13
N GLN A 437 -28.78 -29.81 16.75
CA GLN A 437 -30.12 -30.42 16.57
C GLN A 437 -30.58 -30.37 15.12
N LEU A 438 -30.40 -29.23 14.45
CA LEU A 438 -30.76 -29.06 13.04
C LEU A 438 -29.91 -29.92 12.10
N VAL A 439 -28.64 -30.17 12.42
CA VAL A 439 -27.80 -31.11 11.66
C VAL A 439 -28.33 -32.53 11.79
N VAL A 440 -28.67 -32.96 13.01
CA VAL A 440 -29.26 -34.29 13.27
C VAL A 440 -30.61 -34.44 12.57
N GLN A 441 -31.46 -33.41 12.61
CA GLN A 441 -32.74 -33.40 11.90
C GLN A 441 -32.54 -33.42 10.37
N ALA A 442 -31.58 -32.66 9.86
CA ALA A 442 -31.26 -32.63 8.44
C ALA A 442 -30.79 -34.00 7.95
N ALA A 443 -30.08 -34.79 8.75
CA ALA A 443 -29.66 -36.14 8.37
C ALA A 443 -30.84 -37.05 7.94
N GLY A 444 -32.01 -36.89 8.56
CA GLY A 444 -33.24 -37.63 8.18
C GLY A 444 -33.96 -37.09 6.94
N LEU A 445 -33.63 -35.88 6.49
CA LEU A 445 -34.27 -35.17 5.37
C LEU A 445 -33.34 -35.02 4.15
N GLY A 446 -32.36 -35.92 4.02
CA GLY A 446 -31.40 -35.88 2.92
C GLY A 446 -30.16 -35.02 3.19
N GLY A 447 -29.84 -34.72 4.44
CA GLY A 447 -28.60 -34.10 4.93
C GLY A 447 -28.39 -32.61 4.58
N CYS A 448 -27.39 -31.98 5.19
CA CYS A 448 -26.89 -30.67 4.76
C CYS A 448 -25.46 -30.81 4.20
N ASP A 449 -25.08 -29.91 3.30
CA ASP A 449 -23.78 -29.96 2.66
C ASP A 449 -22.65 -29.60 3.63
N PHE A 450 -22.87 -28.56 4.43
CA PHE A 450 -21.99 -28.08 5.50
C PHE A 450 -22.75 -27.16 6.47
N VAL A 451 -22.11 -26.85 7.60
CA VAL A 451 -22.56 -25.82 8.55
C VAL A 451 -21.65 -24.60 8.42
N LEU A 452 -22.23 -23.41 8.26
CA LEU A 452 -21.51 -22.15 8.19
C LEU A 452 -21.62 -21.41 9.53
N LEU A 453 -20.48 -21.17 10.17
CA LEU A 453 -20.38 -20.65 11.55
C LEU A 453 -19.98 -19.18 11.59
N HIS A 454 -20.59 -18.45 12.51
CA HIS A 454 -20.06 -17.17 12.98
C HIS A 454 -18.75 -17.37 13.79
N PRO A 455 -17.73 -16.50 13.63
CA PRO A 455 -16.44 -16.64 14.33
C PRO A 455 -16.52 -16.70 15.86
N GLU A 456 -17.58 -16.18 16.46
CA GLU A 456 -17.78 -16.23 17.92
C GLU A 456 -17.84 -17.67 18.45
N PHE A 457 -18.40 -18.61 17.67
CA PHE A 457 -18.45 -20.03 18.05
C PHE A 457 -17.09 -20.74 17.98
N LEU A 458 -16.05 -20.07 17.46
CA LEU A 458 -14.68 -20.58 17.41
C LEU A 458 -13.84 -20.16 18.62
N ARG A 459 -14.35 -19.24 19.46
CA ARG A 459 -13.64 -18.79 20.66
C ARG A 459 -13.51 -19.88 21.72
N ASP A 460 -14.51 -20.76 21.81
CA ASP A 460 -14.46 -21.92 22.67
C ASP A 460 -13.63 -23.04 22.01
N LYS A 461 -12.50 -23.38 22.62
CA LYS A 461 -11.60 -24.46 22.18
C LYS A 461 -11.80 -25.77 22.96
N SER A 462 -12.83 -25.85 23.80
CA SER A 462 -13.15 -27.06 24.56
C SER A 462 -13.51 -28.24 23.64
N SER A 463 -13.40 -29.47 24.15
CA SER A 463 -13.91 -30.67 23.47
C SER A 463 -15.43 -30.66 23.30
N THR A 464 -16.13 -29.76 23.98
CA THR A 464 -17.58 -29.52 23.89
C THR A 464 -17.97 -28.39 22.94
N SER A 465 -16.99 -27.74 22.30
CA SER A 465 -17.22 -26.65 21.35
C SER A 465 -18.09 -27.10 20.16
N LEU A 466 -18.80 -26.13 19.56
CA LEU A 466 -19.67 -26.39 18.41
C LEU A 466 -18.93 -27.08 17.24
N PRO A 467 -17.73 -26.63 16.80
CA PRO A 467 -16.99 -27.32 15.75
C PRO A 467 -16.60 -28.76 16.13
N ALA A 468 -16.24 -29.02 17.40
CA ALA A 468 -15.91 -30.36 17.86
C ALA A 468 -17.13 -31.30 17.82
N ARG A 469 -18.30 -30.82 18.28
CA ARG A 469 -19.56 -31.56 18.24
C ARG A 469 -20.00 -31.87 16.81
N LEU A 470 -19.94 -30.89 15.90
CA LEU A 470 -20.28 -31.08 14.50
C LEU A 470 -19.37 -32.09 13.80
N ARG A 471 -18.05 -32.01 14.05
CA ARG A 471 -17.09 -32.99 13.52
C ARG A 471 -17.32 -34.40 14.08
N SER A 472 -17.71 -34.53 15.35
CA SER A 472 -18.03 -35.85 15.94
C SER A 472 -19.21 -36.56 15.26
N ILE A 473 -20.11 -35.78 14.64
CA ILE A 473 -21.26 -36.28 13.87
C ILE A 473 -20.89 -36.49 12.38
N GLY A 474 -19.63 -36.22 12.00
CA GLY A 474 -19.14 -36.32 10.62
C GLY A 474 -19.61 -35.18 9.72
N GLN A 475 -20.09 -34.07 10.30
CA GLN A 475 -20.57 -32.92 9.57
C GLN A 475 -19.42 -31.97 9.24
N ARG A 476 -19.36 -31.51 7.98
CA ARG A 476 -18.40 -30.49 7.52
C ARG A 476 -18.76 -29.10 8.04
N VAL A 477 -17.74 -28.34 8.39
CA VAL A 477 -17.85 -27.05 9.07
C VAL A 477 -17.01 -25.99 8.36
N ALA A 478 -17.61 -24.85 8.06
CA ALA A 478 -16.94 -23.65 7.56
C ALA A 478 -17.24 -22.44 8.43
N ALA A 479 -16.44 -21.37 8.34
CA ALA A 479 -16.72 -20.10 8.99
C ALA A 479 -16.67 -18.92 8.01
N PHE A 480 -17.38 -17.85 8.33
CA PHE A 480 -17.36 -16.61 7.53
C PHE A 480 -16.65 -15.47 8.26
N GLY A 481 -16.43 -14.35 7.57
CA GLY A 481 -15.77 -13.17 8.14
C GLY A 481 -14.24 -13.23 8.11
N TRP A 482 -13.66 -14.18 7.36
CA TRP A 482 -12.22 -14.20 7.14
C TRP A 482 -11.80 -12.98 6.30
N SER A 483 -10.63 -12.41 6.58
CA SER A 483 -10.02 -11.33 5.79
C SER A 483 -8.50 -11.37 5.98
N PRO A 484 -7.68 -11.06 4.96
CA PRO A 484 -6.22 -11.11 5.04
C PRO A 484 -5.62 -10.28 6.19
N VAL A 485 -6.29 -9.19 6.58
CA VAL A 485 -5.87 -8.26 7.65
C VAL A 485 -6.94 -8.17 8.76
N GLY A 486 -7.83 -9.16 8.85
CA GLY A 486 -8.99 -9.13 9.75
C GLY A 486 -8.68 -9.59 11.18
N PRO A 487 -9.38 -9.05 12.21
CA PRO A 487 -9.14 -9.38 13.62
C PRO A 487 -9.53 -10.82 14.01
N VAL A 488 -10.28 -11.52 13.15
CA VAL A 488 -10.72 -12.92 13.36
C VAL A 488 -9.95 -13.92 12.51
N ARG A 489 -8.92 -13.48 11.76
CA ARG A 489 -8.13 -14.34 10.86
C ARG A 489 -7.49 -15.50 11.61
N ASP A 490 -6.68 -15.21 12.63
CA ASP A 490 -5.96 -16.22 13.42
C ASP A 490 -6.92 -17.20 14.10
N LEU A 491 -8.12 -16.71 14.48
CA LEU A 491 -9.16 -17.54 15.09
C LEU A 491 -9.73 -18.56 14.11
N ILE A 492 -9.99 -18.15 12.87
CA ILE A 492 -10.50 -19.03 11.81
C ILE A 492 -9.43 -20.03 11.36
N GLU A 493 -8.20 -19.55 11.11
CA GLU A 493 -7.10 -20.39 10.64
C GLU A 493 -6.68 -21.46 11.67
N SER A 494 -6.75 -21.13 12.97
CA SER A 494 -6.42 -22.08 14.05
C SER A 494 -7.56 -23.05 14.43
N ALA A 495 -8.75 -22.94 13.85
CA ALA A 495 -9.92 -23.75 14.22
C ALA A 495 -10.03 -25.11 13.47
N GLY A 496 -9.16 -25.35 12.48
CA GLY A 496 -9.11 -26.62 11.72
C GLY A 496 -10.39 -26.90 10.92
N LEU A 497 -11.00 -25.86 10.35
CA LEU A 497 -12.27 -25.94 9.61
C LEU A 497 -12.07 -26.52 8.20
N ASP A 498 -13.14 -27.04 7.59
CA ASP A 498 -13.13 -27.60 6.23
C ASP A 498 -13.06 -26.51 5.15
N GLY A 499 -13.32 -25.25 5.52
CA GLY A 499 -13.19 -24.08 4.66
C GLY A 499 -13.60 -22.79 5.37
N TRP A 500 -13.45 -21.66 4.68
CA TRP A 500 -13.93 -20.36 5.16
C TRP A 500 -14.40 -19.47 4.01
N LEU A 501 -15.19 -18.46 4.37
CA LEU A 501 -15.73 -17.45 3.47
C LEU A 501 -15.20 -16.06 3.86
N GLU A 502 -14.81 -15.30 2.84
CA GLU A 502 -14.40 -13.91 3.01
C GLU A 502 -15.63 -13.01 3.22
N GLY A 503 -15.59 -12.20 4.29
CA GLY A 503 -16.72 -11.35 4.69
C GLY A 503 -17.94 -12.13 5.24
N PRO A 504 -19.01 -11.42 5.67
CA PRO A 504 -19.08 -9.96 5.79
C PRO A 504 -18.18 -9.46 6.93
N SER A 505 -17.36 -8.45 6.66
CA SER A 505 -16.49 -7.82 7.66
C SER A 505 -16.32 -6.34 7.34
N PHE A 506 -16.53 -5.45 8.33
CA PHE A 506 -16.27 -4.01 8.28
C PHE A 506 -16.42 -3.36 6.88
N GLY A 507 -17.64 -3.35 6.32
CA GLY A 507 -17.93 -2.65 5.07
C GLY A 507 -17.62 -3.43 3.77
N LEU A 508 -17.09 -4.65 3.85
CA LEU A 508 -16.91 -5.56 2.71
C LEU A 508 -17.99 -6.66 2.74
N GLY A 509 -18.70 -6.83 1.62
CA GLY A 509 -19.67 -7.90 1.42
C GLY A 509 -19.02 -9.25 1.06
N ILE A 510 -19.84 -10.29 0.88
CA ILE A 510 -19.40 -11.61 0.42
C ILE A 510 -19.18 -11.57 -1.11
N SER A 511 -18.04 -12.09 -1.55
CA SER A 511 -17.77 -12.37 -2.98
C SER A 511 -18.56 -13.59 -3.46
N LEU A 512 -19.47 -13.41 -4.42
CA LEU A 512 -20.30 -14.48 -4.98
C LEU A 512 -19.47 -15.64 -5.58
N PRO A 513 -18.36 -15.39 -6.31
CA PRO A 513 -17.44 -16.46 -6.74
C PRO A 513 -16.84 -17.28 -5.59
N ASN A 514 -16.48 -16.63 -4.48
CA ASN A 514 -15.91 -17.31 -3.31
C ASN A 514 -16.98 -18.18 -2.63
N LEU A 515 -18.21 -17.67 -2.52
CA LEU A 515 -19.36 -18.43 -2.03
C LEU A 515 -19.64 -19.66 -2.89
N ALA A 516 -19.68 -19.49 -4.21
CA ALA A 516 -19.88 -20.56 -5.18
C ALA A 516 -18.79 -21.65 -5.07
N SER A 517 -17.52 -21.25 -4.96
CA SER A 517 -16.39 -22.16 -4.80
C SER A 517 -16.45 -22.93 -3.49
N LEU A 518 -16.81 -22.27 -2.38
CA LEU A 518 -16.97 -22.91 -1.08
C LEU A 518 -18.08 -23.97 -1.12
N VAL A 519 -19.25 -23.63 -1.68
CA VAL A 519 -20.37 -24.56 -1.81
C VAL A 519 -19.98 -25.78 -2.65
N LEU A 520 -19.33 -25.56 -3.80
CA LEU A 520 -18.90 -26.65 -4.68
C LEU A 520 -17.93 -27.60 -3.98
N ARG A 521 -16.96 -27.06 -3.23
CA ARG A 521 -16.02 -27.83 -2.42
C ARG A 521 -16.74 -28.69 -1.37
N MET A 522 -17.71 -28.12 -0.67
CA MET A 522 -18.46 -28.82 0.38
C MET A 522 -19.35 -29.93 -0.19
N GLN A 523 -19.99 -29.69 -1.34
CA GLN A 523 -20.78 -30.70 -2.05
C GLN A 523 -19.90 -31.84 -2.59
N HIS A 524 -18.72 -31.53 -3.11
CA HIS A 524 -17.79 -32.55 -3.57
C HIS A 524 -17.28 -33.40 -2.41
N ALA A 525 -16.84 -32.78 -1.31
CA ALA A 525 -16.41 -33.48 -0.10
C ALA A 525 -17.51 -34.37 0.48
N ARG A 526 -18.78 -33.94 0.37
CA ARG A 526 -19.94 -34.74 0.73
C ARG A 526 -20.12 -35.97 -0.15
N LYS A 527 -20.06 -35.81 -1.46
CA LYS A 527 -20.19 -36.91 -2.42
C LYS A 527 -19.07 -37.94 -2.23
N MET A 528 -17.84 -37.48 -1.99
CA MET A 528 -16.69 -38.36 -1.71
C MET A 528 -16.87 -39.14 -0.41
N ALA A 529 -17.31 -38.48 0.67
CA ALA A 529 -17.61 -39.16 1.93
C ALA A 529 -18.73 -40.21 1.79
N ALA A 530 -19.76 -39.94 0.98
CA ALA A 530 -20.82 -40.89 0.69
C ALA A 530 -20.32 -42.10 -0.13
N MET A 531 -19.42 -41.89 -1.11
CA MET A 531 -18.82 -42.98 -1.88
C MET A 531 -17.90 -43.87 -1.04
N LEU A 532 -17.06 -43.28 -0.18
CA LEU A 532 -16.19 -44.02 0.74
C LEU A 532 -16.99 -44.78 1.82
N GLY A 533 -18.09 -44.20 2.32
CA GLY A 533 -19.01 -44.89 3.23
C GLY A 533 -19.77 -46.06 2.58
N GLY A 534 -20.10 -45.95 1.30
CA GLY A 534 -20.77 -47.02 0.52
C GLY A 534 -19.87 -48.22 0.23
N MET A 535 -18.56 -48.00 0.05
CA MET A 535 -17.59 -49.08 -0.21
C MET A 535 -17.22 -49.87 1.06
N GLY A 536 -17.32 -49.26 2.24
CA GLY A 536 -17.18 -49.95 3.53
C GLY A 536 -18.35 -50.89 3.87
N GLY A 537 -19.56 -50.56 3.39
CA GLY A 537 -20.75 -51.40 3.61
C GLY A 537 -20.82 -52.65 2.73
N MET A 538 -20.17 -52.64 1.56
CA MET A 538 -20.19 -53.76 0.62
C MET A 538 -19.07 -54.79 0.85
N LEU A 539 -18.02 -54.40 1.58
CA LEU A 539 -16.92 -55.29 2.02
C LEU A 539 -17.18 -55.99 3.36
N GLY A 540 -18.24 -55.62 4.08
CA GLY A 540 -18.60 -56.20 5.38
C GLY A 540 -19.60 -57.37 5.33
N SER A 541 -20.21 -57.68 4.18
CA SER A 541 -21.30 -58.66 4.09
C SER A 541 -20.94 -59.98 3.39
N ASN A 542 -19.69 -60.20 2.99
CA ASN A 542 -19.32 -61.40 2.20
C ASN A 542 -18.06 -62.17 2.68
N LEU A 543 -17.67 -62.04 3.94
CA LEU A 543 -16.47 -62.72 4.49
C LEU A 543 -16.71 -63.47 5.81
N MET A 544 -17.86 -64.15 5.90
CA MET A 544 -18.15 -65.15 6.95
C MET A 544 -18.55 -66.48 6.30
N SER A 545 -17.58 -67.13 5.66
CA SER A 545 -17.61 -68.55 5.29
C SER A 545 -16.20 -69.00 4.94
N GLY A 546 -15.66 -69.97 5.67
CA GLY A 546 -14.45 -70.70 5.27
C GLY A 546 -13.26 -70.61 6.21
N SER A 547 -13.34 -71.38 7.30
CA SER A 547 -12.28 -72.30 7.77
C SER A 547 -10.81 -71.92 7.69
N GLY A 548 -10.13 -72.01 8.85
CA GLY A 548 -8.87 -72.74 8.91
C GLY A 548 -7.67 -72.03 9.55
N GLY A 549 -7.62 -72.02 10.88
CA GLY A 549 -6.49 -72.60 11.61
C GLY A 549 -5.17 -71.83 11.78
N VAL A 550 -4.79 -71.77 13.06
CA VAL A 550 -3.43 -71.81 13.64
C VAL A 550 -2.84 -70.48 14.17
N GLY A 551 -2.85 -70.40 15.51
CA GLY A 551 -2.00 -69.75 16.53
C GLY A 551 -0.93 -68.69 16.15
N LEU A 552 -0.52 -67.79 17.04
CA LEU A 552 -0.24 -67.97 18.47
C LEU A 552 0.06 -66.60 19.14
N MET A 553 -0.34 -66.44 20.42
CA MET A 553 0.14 -65.53 21.49
C MET A 553 0.06 -63.99 21.28
N GLY A 554 -0.36 -63.15 22.23
CA GLY A 554 -0.70 -63.31 23.65
C GLY A 554 -0.50 -61.97 24.38
N ALA A 555 -1.25 -61.77 25.48
CA ALA A 555 -1.25 -60.65 26.45
C ALA A 555 -1.97 -59.36 26.00
N GLY A 556 -2.94 -58.80 26.74
CA GLY A 556 -3.55 -59.14 28.02
C GLY A 556 -4.61 -58.09 28.35
N SER A 557 -5.82 -58.57 28.69
CA SER A 557 -6.92 -57.86 29.37
C SER A 557 -6.49 -57.37 30.79
N PRO A 558 -7.28 -56.60 31.58
CA PRO A 558 -8.77 -56.48 31.60
C PRO A 558 -9.26 -55.02 31.76
N GLY A 559 -10.55 -54.63 31.78
CA GLY A 559 -11.84 -55.31 31.84
C GLY A 559 -12.89 -54.32 32.37
N GLY A 560 -14.18 -54.65 32.18
CA GLY A 560 -15.35 -53.98 32.76
C GLY A 560 -16.21 -53.26 31.70
N GLY A 561 -17.45 -53.65 31.37
CA GLY A 561 -18.40 -54.56 31.99
C GLY A 561 -19.64 -53.81 32.49
N GLY A 562 -20.79 -54.02 31.83
CA GLY A 562 -22.14 -53.52 32.20
C GLY A 562 -22.75 -52.70 31.05
N GLY A 563 -23.82 -53.09 30.33
CA GLY A 563 -25.11 -53.66 30.78
C GLY A 563 -25.93 -52.54 31.44
N ALA A 564 -27.18 -52.20 31.11
CA ALA A 564 -28.26 -52.71 30.27
C ALA A 564 -29.36 -51.60 30.22
N MET A 565 -30.52 -51.89 29.60
CA MET A 565 -31.83 -51.19 29.70
C MET A 565 -31.95 -49.87 28.88
N GLY A 566 -32.87 -49.63 27.96
CA GLY A 566 -34.14 -50.28 27.64
C GLY A 566 -35.30 -49.70 28.44
N VAL A 567 -35.93 -48.58 28.00
CA VAL A 567 -37.35 -48.20 28.21
C VAL A 567 -37.70 -47.10 27.20
N GLY A 568 -38.84 -47.24 26.51
CA GLY A 568 -39.43 -46.21 25.64
C GLY A 568 -40.59 -45.46 26.29
N MET A 569 -41.08 -44.41 25.63
CA MET A 569 -42.50 -44.02 25.63
C MET A 569 -42.76 -42.79 24.73
N THR A 570 -43.63 -42.99 23.75
CA THR A 570 -44.86 -42.24 23.37
C THR A 570 -44.97 -40.71 23.50
N GLY A 571 -45.59 -40.11 22.46
CA GLY A 571 -46.46 -38.90 22.56
C GLY A 571 -46.14 -37.83 21.51
N MET A 572 -46.69 -37.84 20.30
CA MET A 572 -48.05 -37.39 19.88
C MET A 572 -48.22 -35.85 19.88
N GLY A 573 -48.57 -35.25 18.73
CA GLY A 573 -49.24 -33.92 18.70
C GLY A 573 -48.93 -32.93 17.57
N MET A 574 -49.43 -33.22 16.36
CA MET A 574 -50.31 -32.35 15.52
C MET A 574 -50.13 -30.80 15.38
N LEU A 575 -50.28 -30.39 14.11
CA LEU A 575 -50.96 -29.20 13.56
C LEU A 575 -50.20 -27.87 13.36
N GLY A 576 -50.19 -27.42 12.09
CA GLY A 576 -50.96 -26.22 11.76
C GLY A 576 -50.29 -25.14 10.90
N SER A 577 -50.51 -25.25 9.58
CA SER A 577 -50.98 -24.18 8.66
C SER A 577 -50.19 -22.87 8.46
N ASN A 578 -49.76 -22.69 7.20
CA ASN A 578 -49.63 -21.40 6.49
C ASN A 578 -50.94 -20.58 6.48
N PRO A 579 -50.84 -19.26 6.25
CA PRO A 579 -51.48 -18.72 5.04
C PRO A 579 -50.70 -17.62 4.29
N LEU A 580 -51.00 -17.54 2.99
CA LEU A 580 -50.77 -16.45 2.02
C LEU A 580 -51.34 -15.10 2.52
N TYR A 581 -50.83 -13.91 2.14
CA TYR A 581 -51.13 -13.18 0.89
C TYR A 581 -50.34 -11.85 0.74
N ASN A 582 -50.14 -11.45 -0.53
CA ASN A 582 -49.75 -10.15 -1.13
C ASN A 582 -49.78 -8.85 -0.30
N THR A 583 -48.85 -7.93 -0.58
CA THR A 583 -49.07 -6.70 -1.40
C THR A 583 -47.79 -5.84 -1.54
N ALA A 584 -47.60 -5.23 -2.72
CA ALA A 584 -46.59 -4.21 -3.02
C ALA A 584 -46.92 -2.87 -2.33
N PRO A 585 -45.96 -1.94 -2.13
CA PRO A 585 -45.83 -0.84 -3.10
C PRO A 585 -44.42 -0.18 -3.22
N SER A 586 -44.22 0.59 -4.29
CA SER A 586 -43.40 1.81 -4.34
C SER A 586 -44.37 2.99 -4.68
N PRO A 587 -44.04 4.31 -4.59
CA PRO A 587 -42.73 4.95 -4.41
C PRO A 587 -42.71 6.22 -3.46
N LEU A 588 -41.51 6.80 -3.30
CA LEU A 588 -41.19 8.21 -2.94
C LEU A 588 -41.80 8.84 -1.66
N SER A 589 -40.95 9.08 -0.66
CA SER A 589 -41.00 10.31 0.16
C SER A 589 -39.62 10.69 0.70
N SER A 590 -39.40 11.99 0.69
CA SER A 590 -38.24 12.77 1.12
C SER A 590 -38.05 12.82 2.63
N GLN A 591 -36.81 12.75 3.14
CA GLN A 591 -36.18 13.81 3.95
C GLN A 591 -34.77 13.43 4.48
N PRO A 592 -33.96 14.42 4.89
CA PRO A 592 -32.50 14.37 4.94
C PRO A 592 -31.91 14.19 6.36
N GLY A 593 -30.71 13.64 6.43
CA GLY A 593 -29.82 13.64 7.59
C GLY A 593 -28.61 12.78 7.22
N GLY A 594 -27.36 13.20 7.28
CA GLY A 594 -26.77 14.22 8.13
C GLY A 594 -25.73 13.53 9.02
N ASP A 595 -24.68 12.94 8.43
CA ASP A 595 -23.55 12.35 9.18
C ASP A 595 -22.33 12.20 8.25
N ALA A 596 -21.58 13.29 8.06
CA ALA A 596 -20.28 13.26 7.39
C ALA A 596 -19.19 14.10 8.11
N SER A 597 -19.55 14.84 9.16
CA SER A 597 -18.62 15.72 9.90
C SER A 597 -18.05 15.09 11.18
N ALA A 598 -18.60 13.97 11.66
CA ALA A 598 -18.16 13.34 12.91
C ALA A 598 -16.89 12.48 12.76
N ALA A 599 -16.68 11.85 11.59
CA ALA A 599 -15.52 10.97 11.36
C ALA A 599 -14.19 11.73 11.20
N ALA A 600 -14.22 12.96 10.69
CA ALA A 600 -13.03 13.79 10.52
C ALA A 600 -12.51 14.38 11.84
N ALA A 601 -13.39 14.64 12.81
CA ALA A 601 -13.01 15.19 14.12
C ALA A 601 -12.36 14.15 15.04
N ALA A 602 -12.75 12.87 14.93
CA ALA A 602 -12.19 11.79 15.76
C ALA A 602 -10.75 11.42 15.38
N ALA A 603 -10.39 11.51 14.09
CA ALA A 603 -9.03 11.22 13.62
C ALA A 603 -8.02 12.30 14.03
N ALA A 604 -8.45 13.57 14.11
CA ALA A 604 -7.59 14.68 14.54
C ALA A 604 -7.29 14.67 16.06
N ALA A 605 -8.20 14.15 16.88
CA ALA A 605 -8.02 14.09 18.34
C ALA A 605 -7.05 12.98 18.79
N ALA A 606 -6.96 11.87 18.03
CA ALA A 606 -6.07 10.75 18.34
C ALA A 606 -4.58 11.05 18.06
N ALA A 607 -4.29 11.93 17.10
CA ALA A 607 -2.92 12.34 16.79
C ALA A 607 -2.31 13.32 17.81
N ALA A 608 -3.14 14.08 18.54
CA ALA A 608 -2.70 15.07 19.51
C ALA A 608 -2.38 14.49 20.91
N THR A 609 -2.89 13.29 21.24
CA THR A 609 -2.74 12.69 22.57
C THR A 609 -1.60 11.67 22.68
N GLY A 610 -1.03 11.20 21.56
CA GLY A 610 0.06 10.21 21.56
C GLY A 610 1.48 10.74 21.78
N ALA A 611 1.69 12.07 21.75
CA ALA A 611 3.02 12.68 21.84
C ALA A 611 3.40 13.20 23.24
N ALA A 612 2.53 13.09 24.24
CA ALA A 612 2.72 13.71 25.56
C ALA A 612 3.05 12.71 26.72
N SER A 613 3.19 11.42 26.45
CA SER A 613 3.44 10.43 27.51
C SER A 613 4.57 9.47 27.13
N ASN A 614 5.82 9.97 27.12
CA ASN A 614 7.03 9.15 27.26
C ASN A 614 8.28 10.04 27.45
N SER A 615 8.30 10.84 28.52
CA SER A 615 9.56 11.45 29.01
C SER A 615 9.43 11.95 30.47
N MET A 616 9.01 11.09 31.39
CA MET A 616 9.22 11.32 32.82
C MET A 616 9.43 9.96 33.49
N ASN A 617 10.68 9.51 33.55
CA ASN A 617 11.24 8.64 34.59
C ASN A 617 12.63 8.17 34.16
N ALA A 618 13.65 9.00 34.42
CA ALA A 618 15.02 8.57 34.69
C ALA A 618 15.87 9.81 34.96
N MET A 619 16.11 10.12 36.24
CA MET A 619 17.41 10.53 36.80
C MET A 619 17.21 11.20 38.15
N GLN A 620 17.15 10.36 39.18
CA GLN A 620 17.48 10.74 40.55
C GLN A 620 18.44 9.68 41.10
N ALA A 621 19.74 9.92 40.95
CA ALA A 621 20.80 9.29 41.74
C ALA A 621 22.07 10.13 41.57
N GLY A 622 22.60 10.61 42.71
CA GLY A 622 23.62 11.64 42.79
C GLY A 622 25.05 11.17 42.52
N GLY A 623 25.96 12.15 42.59
CA GLY A 623 27.40 11.92 42.50
C GLY A 623 28.18 13.22 42.37
N SER A 624 28.29 13.96 43.48
CA SER A 624 29.19 15.10 43.65
C SER A 624 30.64 14.61 43.70
N VAL A 625 31.53 15.12 42.83
CA VAL A 625 32.97 15.15 43.08
C VAL A 625 33.59 16.45 42.52
N ARG A 626 34.41 17.05 43.39
CA ARG A 626 35.14 18.30 43.34
C ARG A 626 36.33 18.31 42.36
N ASN A 627 36.55 19.49 41.78
CA ASN A 627 37.78 20.31 41.79
C ASN A 627 39.08 19.72 41.20
N SER A 628 39.62 20.40 40.18
CA SER A 628 41.05 20.76 40.04
C SER A 628 41.20 21.82 38.95
N GLY A 629 41.96 22.86 39.25
CA GLY A 629 42.03 24.08 38.45
C GLY A 629 43.34 24.28 37.68
N ILE A 630 43.44 25.51 37.18
CA ILE A 630 44.66 26.30 36.93
C ILE A 630 45.55 25.80 35.78
N LEU A 631 45.56 26.55 34.67
CA LEU A 631 46.73 27.35 34.28
C LEU A 631 46.35 28.41 33.23
N ALA A 632 46.64 29.65 33.61
CA ALA A 632 46.60 30.83 32.77
C ALA A 632 47.90 30.95 31.95
N GLY A 633 47.83 31.69 30.85
CA GLY A 633 49.01 32.13 30.09
C GLY A 633 48.58 32.89 28.84
N GLY A 634 48.33 34.20 28.97
CA GLY A 634 48.01 35.06 27.86
C GLY A 634 49.24 35.58 27.11
N LEU A 635 49.00 36.26 25.99
CA LEU A 635 49.58 37.54 25.59
C LEU A 635 49.30 37.82 24.10
N GLY A 636 49.07 39.09 23.77
CA GLY A 636 49.54 39.65 22.50
C GLY A 636 48.49 40.12 21.50
N SER A 637 47.85 41.25 21.82
CA SER A 637 47.26 42.17 20.84
C SER A 637 48.33 42.75 19.91
N MET A 638 48.02 42.98 18.63
CA MET A 638 48.30 44.27 17.97
C MET A 638 47.50 44.45 16.66
N MET A 639 46.84 45.60 16.57
CA MET A 639 46.09 46.13 15.43
C MET A 639 46.99 46.91 14.45
N GLY A 640 46.61 46.91 13.17
CA GLY A 640 46.72 48.05 12.25
C GLY A 640 47.56 47.85 10.98
N PRO A 641 47.41 48.69 9.93
CA PRO A 641 46.25 48.80 9.03
C PRO A 641 46.68 48.70 7.52
N PRO A 642 45.80 48.95 6.51
CA PRO A 642 45.89 48.35 5.17
C PRO A 642 46.50 49.25 4.08
N GLY A 643 46.98 48.62 2.99
CA GLY A 643 47.37 49.28 1.75
C GLY A 643 47.36 48.32 0.55
N ALA A 644 46.54 48.64 -0.46
CA ALA A 644 46.37 47.95 -1.75
C ALA A 644 47.49 48.33 -2.76
N PRO A 645 47.37 48.06 -4.08
CA PRO A 645 47.29 46.78 -4.79
C PRO A 645 48.39 46.65 -5.88
N ALA A 646 48.75 45.43 -6.30
CA ALA A 646 49.31 45.18 -7.64
C ALA A 646 49.28 43.67 -8.00
N ALA A 647 48.62 43.36 -9.09
CA ALA A 647 48.86 42.16 -9.90
C ALA A 647 49.84 42.53 -11.04
N PRO A 648 50.18 41.66 -12.02
CA PRO A 648 50.32 40.20 -12.01
C PRO A 648 51.74 39.80 -12.49
N THR A 649 52.14 38.53 -12.36
CA THR A 649 53.07 37.93 -13.34
C THR A 649 52.95 36.42 -13.36
N ALA A 650 53.02 35.92 -14.58
CA ALA A 650 52.76 34.56 -14.99
C ALA A 650 53.99 33.66 -14.88
N ALA A 651 53.74 32.39 -15.21
CA ALA A 651 54.65 31.42 -15.82
C ALA A 651 55.39 30.43 -14.90
N ALA A 652 54.79 29.24 -14.83
CA ALA A 652 55.24 28.06 -15.58
C ALA A 652 56.19 27.03 -14.91
N THR A 653 55.86 25.77 -15.24
CA THR A 653 56.68 24.54 -15.26
C THR A 653 57.08 23.91 -13.93
N ALA A 654 57.24 22.59 -13.77
CA ALA A 654 56.73 21.38 -14.41
C ALA A 654 57.31 20.19 -13.60
N ALA A 655 56.45 19.21 -13.29
CA ALA A 655 56.76 17.77 -13.27
C ALA A 655 57.69 17.21 -12.14
N PRO A 656 57.89 15.87 -12.03
CA PRO A 656 57.14 15.02 -11.09
C PRO A 656 58.05 14.12 -10.23
N ALA A 657 57.49 13.47 -9.21
CA ALA A 657 58.18 12.39 -8.49
C ALA A 657 57.28 11.15 -8.41
N VAL A 658 57.71 10.12 -9.14
CA VAL A 658 57.28 8.72 -9.09
C VAL A 658 58.21 7.98 -8.13
N THR A 659 57.68 6.96 -7.44
CA THR A 659 58.27 5.68 -6.96
C THR A 659 57.72 5.35 -5.57
N MET A 660 57.47 4.11 -5.14
CA MET A 660 57.24 2.78 -5.69
C MET A 660 56.54 2.01 -4.54
N GLY A 661 55.66 1.04 -4.85
CA GLY A 661 54.86 0.32 -3.85
C GLY A 661 55.49 -0.94 -3.25
N ALA A 662 54.79 -1.51 -2.26
CA ALA A 662 54.73 -2.95 -1.93
C ALA A 662 53.56 -3.21 -0.94
N PRO A 663 53.04 -4.44 -0.80
CA PRO A 663 51.61 -4.72 -0.95
C PRO A 663 50.90 -5.27 0.32
N GLY A 664 49.57 -5.22 0.35
CA GLY A 664 48.78 -6.10 1.23
C GLY A 664 47.35 -5.66 1.52
N GLY A 665 46.38 -6.30 0.84
CA GLY A 665 45.10 -6.72 1.41
C GLY A 665 43.95 -5.71 1.53
N GLY A 666 42.86 -5.93 0.78
CA GLY A 666 41.51 -5.51 1.20
C GLY A 666 40.62 -4.93 0.11
N GLY A 667 39.56 -5.66 -0.25
CA GLY A 667 38.24 -5.20 -0.71
C GLY A 667 38.17 -4.02 -1.69
N ALA A 668 37.86 -4.33 -2.95
CA ALA A 668 37.58 -3.35 -4.01
C ALA A 668 36.42 -2.40 -3.66
N ALA A 669 36.74 -1.19 -3.22
CA ALA A 669 35.91 -0.02 -3.44
C ALA A 669 36.41 0.64 -4.73
N ALA A 670 35.61 0.61 -5.80
CA ALA A 670 35.90 1.39 -6.99
C ALA A 670 35.98 2.86 -6.59
N SER A 671 37.07 3.54 -6.95
CA SER A 671 37.26 4.93 -6.59
C SER A 671 36.19 5.79 -7.28
N GLU A 672 35.73 6.84 -6.63
CA GLU A 672 34.70 7.76 -7.13
C GLU A 672 35.04 8.30 -8.54
N ALA A 673 36.33 8.42 -8.84
CA ALA A 673 36.86 8.79 -10.15
C ALA A 673 36.57 7.74 -11.24
N GLU A 674 36.65 6.45 -10.93
CA GLU A 674 36.34 5.35 -11.86
C GLU A 674 34.84 5.30 -12.15
N MET A 675 33.98 5.54 -11.15
CA MET A 675 32.54 5.66 -11.37
C MET A 675 32.17 6.84 -12.27
N LEU A 676 32.81 8.00 -12.08
CA LEU A 676 32.61 9.17 -12.93
C LEU A 676 33.09 8.95 -14.37
N GLN A 677 34.23 8.27 -14.54
CA GLN A 677 34.71 7.89 -15.88
C GLN A 677 33.77 6.89 -16.57
N GLN A 678 33.25 5.92 -15.81
CA GLN A 678 32.33 4.93 -16.35
C GLN A 678 30.98 5.57 -16.75
N LEU A 679 30.50 6.55 -15.97
CA LEU A 679 29.30 7.32 -16.30
C LEU A 679 29.50 8.17 -17.56
N MET A 680 30.64 8.85 -17.69
CA MET A 680 30.96 9.68 -18.87
C MET A 680 31.11 8.83 -20.15
N ALA A 681 31.68 7.63 -20.03
CA ALA A 681 31.77 6.68 -21.14
C ALA A 681 30.38 6.20 -21.60
N GLU A 682 29.48 5.91 -20.65
CA GLU A 682 28.12 5.46 -20.95
C GLU A 682 27.28 6.59 -21.59
N ILE A 683 27.44 7.84 -21.12
CA ILE A 683 26.80 9.02 -21.72
C ILE A 683 27.25 9.21 -23.17
N ASN A 684 28.54 9.06 -23.46
CA ASN A 684 29.06 9.18 -24.82
C ASN A 684 28.59 8.04 -25.72
N ARG A 685 28.49 6.81 -25.18
CA ARG A 685 27.90 5.66 -25.90
C ARG A 685 26.44 5.92 -26.25
N LEU A 686 25.64 6.35 -25.29
CA LEU A 686 24.23 6.66 -25.50
C LEU A 686 24.05 7.83 -26.48
N LYS A 687 24.92 8.84 -26.42
CA LYS A 687 24.93 9.95 -27.39
C LYS A 687 25.23 9.46 -28.82
N SER A 688 26.09 8.44 -28.97
CA SER A 688 26.38 7.83 -30.28
C SER A 688 25.26 6.92 -30.79
N GLU A 689 24.55 6.22 -29.89
CA GLU A 689 23.42 5.34 -30.23
C GLU A 689 22.14 6.12 -30.57
N LEU A 690 22.00 7.34 -30.05
CA LEU A 690 20.82 8.18 -30.23
C LEU A 690 20.83 9.07 -31.47
N GLY A 691 21.96 9.17 -32.20
CA GLY A 691 22.09 9.86 -33.49
C GLY A 691 21.51 11.28 -33.54
N GLU A 692 22.34 12.28 -33.20
CA GLU A 692 22.06 13.75 -33.14
C GLU A 692 20.75 14.19 -32.48
#